data_AF-A0A7S4U6P3-F1
#
_entry.id   AF-A0A7S4U6P3-F1
#
_cell.length_a   1.000
_cell.length_b   1.000
_cell.length_c   1.000
_cell.angle_alpha   90.00
_cell.angle_beta   90.00
_cell.angle_gamma   90.00
#
_symmetry.space_group_name_H-M   'P 1'
#
loop_
_entity.id
_entity.type
_entity.pdbx_description
1 polymer ?
#
loop_
_entity_poly.entity_id
_entity_poly.type
_entity_poly.pdbx_seq_one_letter_code
_entity_poly.pdbx_strand_id
1 'polypeptide(L)'
;KKKEEEREESFFVSLFIMNLVEAEFNGRVEAAMKQVKLVLDNTKHPAIAGDVPHVYDDKYLLAEFLTNTMIAALLNTLETLGLDPKGAAQLIEWSKQRSVSLRFAAEEKCTFIKEVSREEEDPDTYVHERKGGFLGGVKVTQKVVRTVTDYFWKYEYNYSISAFVGSDPAKKVTLVERQGQHEMITSSKVSPRKENVVRPPKDTNISWLFARLHQNNAQFKIDRQKKSCHTPRRNEDSIGALEFTAGLLGWCAEVSAYFLNIHAPVDKDAKPDFNCLNVQDLFVPVIPLFEDMEEKGKEIGLEEKKEGSLVGGSGVVPLSYINPFLKEQLRSLNEKIDVMSKTFTDAKDKVFSSLEGRLVITCRHMREIAMAYERGMDYIEDMIRSQLIAAIGKVLNADHFNEYMIFHNRKLYKEEFAPSGFCFSIRRPDHMPEGTLSIEKSKGDMPESIQTISRHEKAARPMKFPINAGTNISFTGDRYVHAWLMHSFSGSSIGDLKLVGRARQFSSFILMIGRIGGPNLFEPKHAIIVQNKDELMIPLLLEQIPAPKEFQDAIESLSPEQQRFAKAFRSMQLEGTLFAVCVVQIKPQLEKVLNLPDDSLTKEIKLTQQLLQLFIDYQIPSDLLSYDGDENNSVEGKINRVKELVKEMFDMISTCESEQLAETLQKREMSRARHDEHHLNIQLEGRMASVSSSPSSSSSSSSFKGKRKKMKKKSVMKEMDMAIGGAPGGLAGGEGGGGAPGGAPELPSEAPSVEPSSGEKKEDKGKGGEGEGIVAEEEGFDVTKIPQLLESRFLALDEDAAVRPTTINFGEHWTKKFKKTLIQPIQTCGVGPDTQKTEKNKAFDLLDALTKSGSLMVDQAELHVVIAGTHCFDQDLMDTVVKGNVNPIEKVERSSLIFATTIHEIAAKDLVNESQLERVATYAPKELFP
;
A
#
# COMPACT_ATOMS: atom_id res chain seq x y z
N LYS A 1 -4.24 2.20 15.79
CA LYS A 1 -5.51 2.59 16.45
C LYS A 1 -6.33 3.57 15.63
N LYS A 2 -6.16 4.90 15.69
CA LYS A 2 -7.05 5.82 14.94
C LYS A 2 -7.06 5.61 13.41
N LYS A 3 -5.90 5.30 12.81
CA LYS A 3 -5.78 4.91 11.39
C LYS A 3 -6.27 3.49 11.07
N GLU A 4 -6.36 2.60 12.05
CA GLU A 4 -6.96 1.27 11.88
C GLU A 4 -8.49 1.37 11.98
N GLU A 5 -8.99 2.15 12.95
CA GLU A 5 -10.42 2.45 13.11
C GLU A 5 -11.00 3.16 11.86
N GLU A 6 -10.28 4.13 11.28
CA GLU A 6 -10.70 4.78 10.02
C GLU A 6 -10.68 3.81 8.82
N ARG A 7 -9.80 2.79 8.82
CA ARG A 7 -9.72 1.78 7.77
C ARG A 7 -10.83 0.74 7.91
N GLU A 8 -11.13 0.32 9.14
CA GLU A 8 -12.23 -0.56 9.47
C GLU A 8 -13.57 0.12 9.19
N GLU A 9 -13.78 1.38 9.59
CA GLU A 9 -14.99 2.14 9.27
C GLU A 9 -15.19 2.31 7.76
N SER A 10 -14.13 2.64 7.01
CA SER A 10 -14.22 2.71 5.55
C SER A 10 -14.53 1.36 4.91
N PHE A 11 -14.00 0.25 5.46
CA PHE A 11 -14.29 -1.11 5.00
C PHE A 11 -15.74 -1.50 5.31
N PHE A 12 -16.26 -1.19 6.50
CA PHE A 12 -17.64 -1.45 6.89
C PHE A 12 -18.65 -0.61 6.08
N VAL A 13 -18.34 0.65 5.79
CA VAL A 13 -19.19 1.49 4.92
C VAL A 13 -19.19 0.95 3.49
N SER A 14 -18.03 0.54 2.97
CA SER A 14 -17.93 -0.09 1.64
C SER A 14 -18.70 -1.41 1.57
N LEU A 15 -18.57 -2.27 2.58
CA LEU A 15 -19.28 -3.55 2.69
C LEU A 15 -20.78 -3.35 2.85
N PHE A 16 -21.22 -2.33 3.61
CA PHE A 16 -22.62 -1.98 3.78
C PHE A 16 -23.25 -1.46 2.48
N ILE A 17 -22.54 -0.62 1.72
CA ILE A 17 -22.99 -0.14 0.41
C ILE A 17 -23.05 -1.31 -0.59
N MET A 18 -22.05 -2.19 -0.64
CA MET A 18 -22.07 -3.39 -1.48
C MET A 18 -23.26 -4.30 -1.15
N ASN A 19 -23.48 -4.61 0.12
CA ASN A 19 -24.62 -5.44 0.56
C ASN A 19 -25.97 -4.79 0.21
N LEU A 20 -26.08 -3.46 0.26
CA LEU A 20 -27.31 -2.74 -0.06
C LEU A 20 -27.58 -2.74 -1.59
N VAL A 21 -26.52 -2.62 -2.39
CA VAL A 21 -26.59 -2.74 -3.86
C VAL A 21 -26.93 -4.17 -4.29
N GLU A 22 -26.35 -5.18 -3.62
CA GLU A 22 -26.64 -6.60 -3.86
C GLU A 22 -28.08 -6.95 -3.48
N ALA A 23 -28.56 -6.48 -2.32
CA ALA A 23 -29.95 -6.66 -1.91
C ALA A 23 -30.94 -5.99 -2.87
N GLU A 24 -30.63 -4.79 -3.38
CA GLU A 24 -31.45 -4.11 -4.39
C GLU A 24 -31.44 -4.89 -5.71
N PHE A 25 -30.28 -5.41 -6.13
CA PHE A 25 -30.15 -6.23 -7.33
C PHE A 25 -30.97 -7.53 -7.22
N ASN A 26 -30.82 -8.27 -6.12
CA ASN A 26 -31.56 -9.52 -5.89
C ASN A 26 -33.07 -9.27 -5.86
N GLY A 27 -33.53 -8.21 -5.19
CA GLY A 27 -34.95 -7.83 -5.20
C GLY A 27 -35.49 -7.49 -6.59
N ARG A 28 -34.69 -6.84 -7.44
CA ARG A 28 -35.06 -6.56 -8.84
C ARG A 28 -35.06 -7.82 -9.70
N VAL A 29 -34.08 -8.71 -9.53
CA VAL A 29 -34.02 -10.00 -10.24
C VAL A 29 -35.23 -10.86 -9.87
N GLU A 30 -35.61 -10.93 -8.60
CA GLU A 30 -36.83 -11.64 -8.16
C GLU A 30 -38.11 -11.05 -8.76
N ALA A 31 -38.23 -9.72 -8.83
CA ALA A 31 -39.35 -9.06 -9.48
C ALA A 31 -39.41 -9.35 -10.98
N ALA A 32 -38.26 -9.33 -11.66
CA ALA A 32 -38.13 -9.67 -13.06
C ALA A 32 -38.46 -11.15 -13.31
N MET A 33 -38.05 -12.05 -12.40
CA MET A 33 -38.37 -13.49 -12.47
C MET A 33 -39.86 -13.77 -12.45
N LYS A 34 -40.65 -13.00 -11.70
CA LYS A 34 -42.12 -13.11 -11.73
C LYS A 34 -42.69 -12.81 -13.12
N GLN A 35 -42.14 -11.81 -13.82
CA GLN A 35 -42.55 -11.47 -15.19
C GLN A 35 -42.06 -12.50 -16.20
N VAL A 36 -40.82 -12.98 -16.05
CA VAL A 36 -40.24 -14.04 -16.90
C VAL A 36 -41.11 -15.29 -16.89
N LYS A 37 -41.61 -15.72 -15.73
CA LYS A 37 -42.52 -16.88 -15.60
C LYS A 37 -43.90 -16.66 -16.25
N LEU A 38 -44.33 -15.41 -16.43
CA LEU A 38 -45.59 -15.09 -17.12
C LEU A 38 -45.42 -15.08 -18.65
N VAL A 39 -44.23 -14.73 -19.13
CA VAL A 39 -43.92 -14.53 -20.55
C VAL A 39 -43.45 -15.81 -21.23
N LEU A 40 -42.85 -16.73 -20.47
CA LEU A 40 -42.37 -18.01 -20.97
C LEU A 40 -43.44 -19.10 -20.84
N ASP A 41 -43.38 -20.08 -21.74
CA ASP A 41 -44.26 -21.25 -21.70
C ASP A 41 -44.01 -22.08 -20.43
N ASN A 42 -45.07 -22.72 -19.89
CA ASN A 42 -45.00 -23.52 -18.66
C ASN A 42 -44.02 -24.72 -18.72
N THR A 43 -43.54 -25.10 -19.91
CA THR A 43 -42.56 -26.17 -20.11
C THR A 43 -41.10 -25.70 -19.97
N LYS A 44 -40.89 -24.44 -19.60
CA LYS A 44 -39.59 -23.78 -19.46
C LYS A 44 -39.36 -23.49 -17.99
N HIS A 45 -38.17 -23.82 -17.50
CA HIS A 45 -37.82 -23.71 -16.08
C HIS A 45 -36.63 -22.76 -15.88
N PRO A 46 -36.80 -21.44 -16.10
CA PRO A 46 -35.75 -20.48 -15.83
C PRO A 46 -35.54 -20.34 -14.31
N ALA A 47 -34.28 -20.31 -13.90
CA ALA A 47 -33.87 -20.10 -12.51
C ALA A 47 -32.66 -19.15 -12.45
N ILE A 48 -32.45 -18.55 -11.28
CA ILE A 48 -31.32 -17.64 -11.05
C ILE A 48 -30.04 -18.45 -11.14
N ALA A 49 -29.05 -17.96 -11.90
CA ALA A 49 -27.87 -18.74 -12.25
C ALA A 49 -27.07 -19.28 -11.06
N GLY A 50 -27.02 -18.57 -9.93
CA GLY A 50 -26.32 -19.00 -8.72
C GLY A 50 -26.98 -20.18 -7.98
N ASP A 51 -28.27 -20.43 -8.21
CA ASP A 51 -29.05 -21.47 -7.51
C ASP A 51 -29.11 -22.80 -8.27
N VAL A 52 -28.60 -22.82 -9.51
CA VAL A 52 -28.66 -24.00 -10.40
C VAL A 52 -27.28 -24.64 -10.51
N PRO A 53 -27.16 -25.98 -10.49
CA PRO A 53 -25.90 -26.66 -10.82
C PRO A 53 -25.42 -26.32 -12.23
N HIS A 54 -24.17 -25.86 -12.35
CA HIS A 54 -23.58 -25.46 -13.63
C HIS A 54 -22.06 -25.67 -13.64
N VAL A 55 -21.44 -25.67 -14.82
CA VAL A 55 -19.98 -25.73 -14.98
C VAL A 55 -19.39 -24.35 -15.25
N TYR A 56 -18.05 -24.22 -15.13
CA TYR A 56 -17.37 -22.95 -15.35
C TYR A 56 -17.60 -22.39 -16.76
N ASP A 57 -17.64 -23.24 -17.78
CA ASP A 57 -17.88 -22.83 -19.17
C ASP A 57 -19.27 -22.23 -19.41
N ASP A 58 -20.28 -22.61 -18.61
CA ASP A 58 -21.63 -22.04 -18.69
C ASP A 58 -21.64 -20.56 -18.29
N LYS A 59 -20.68 -20.11 -17.47
CA LYS A 59 -20.58 -18.71 -17.04
C LYS A 59 -20.16 -17.77 -18.17
N TYR A 60 -19.33 -18.26 -19.11
CA TYR A 60 -19.02 -17.52 -20.34
C TYR A 60 -20.24 -17.43 -21.25
N LEU A 61 -20.99 -18.52 -21.38
CA LEU A 61 -22.23 -18.52 -22.14
C LEU A 61 -23.29 -17.60 -21.50
N LEU A 62 -23.32 -17.50 -20.18
CA LEU A 62 -24.16 -16.54 -19.46
C LEU A 62 -23.77 -15.10 -19.77
N ALA A 63 -22.48 -14.78 -19.73
CA ALA A 63 -21.98 -13.46 -20.13
C ALA A 63 -22.38 -13.13 -21.58
N GLU A 64 -22.17 -14.07 -22.51
CA GLU A 64 -22.59 -13.91 -23.90
C GLU A 64 -24.11 -13.71 -24.04
N PHE A 65 -24.93 -14.43 -23.28
CA PHE A 65 -26.38 -14.26 -23.24
C PHE A 65 -26.78 -12.87 -22.74
N LEU A 66 -26.18 -12.40 -21.65
CA LEU A 66 -26.42 -11.06 -21.10
C LEU A 66 -26.05 -9.97 -22.10
N THR A 67 -24.87 -10.07 -22.73
CA THR A 67 -24.40 -9.07 -23.70
C THR A 67 -25.28 -9.06 -24.95
N ASN A 68 -25.67 -10.23 -25.49
CA ASN A 68 -26.56 -10.30 -26.65
C ASN A 68 -27.96 -9.76 -26.34
N THR A 69 -28.48 -10.04 -25.15
CA THR A 69 -29.77 -9.50 -24.69
C THR A 69 -29.71 -7.99 -24.51
N MET A 70 -28.61 -7.46 -23.96
CA MET A 70 -28.36 -6.02 -23.82
C MET A 70 -28.31 -5.34 -25.19
N ILE A 71 -27.55 -5.88 -26.16
CA ILE A 71 -27.46 -5.33 -27.53
C ILE A 71 -28.84 -5.24 -28.17
N ALA A 72 -29.64 -6.31 -28.11
CA ALA A 72 -30.97 -6.33 -28.71
C ALA A 72 -31.95 -5.40 -27.98
N ALA A 73 -31.88 -5.33 -26.66
CA ALA A 73 -32.69 -4.43 -25.85
C ALA A 73 -32.38 -2.95 -26.13
N LEU A 74 -31.10 -2.61 -26.35
CA LEU A 74 -30.70 -1.26 -26.75
C LEU A 74 -31.18 -0.91 -28.16
N LEU A 75 -31.16 -1.86 -29.10
CA LEU A 75 -31.69 -1.64 -30.45
C LEU A 75 -33.19 -1.31 -30.41
N ASN A 76 -33.99 -2.05 -29.63
CA ASN A 76 -35.41 -1.74 -29.39
C ASN A 76 -35.62 -0.31 -28.85
N THR A 77 -34.76 0.13 -27.93
CA THR A 77 -34.85 1.49 -27.39
C THR A 77 -34.45 2.56 -28.40
N LEU A 78 -33.48 2.29 -29.30
CA LEU A 78 -33.12 3.21 -30.38
C LEU A 78 -34.23 3.30 -31.44
N GLU A 79 -34.90 2.20 -31.75
CA GLU A 79 -36.09 2.19 -32.61
C GLU A 79 -37.22 3.02 -31.97
N THR A 80 -37.44 2.85 -30.67
CA THR A 80 -38.41 3.68 -29.90
C THR A 80 -38.03 5.17 -29.88
N LEU A 81 -36.73 5.47 -29.90
CA LEU A 81 -36.22 6.84 -29.99
C LEU A 81 -36.51 7.47 -31.35
N GLY A 82 -36.57 6.68 -32.42
CA GLY A 82 -36.85 7.14 -33.79
C GLY A 82 -35.92 6.58 -34.86
N LEU A 83 -35.08 5.58 -34.54
CA LEU A 83 -34.24 4.91 -35.54
C LEU A 83 -35.10 4.01 -36.44
N ASP A 84 -35.16 4.33 -37.74
CA ASP A 84 -35.89 3.53 -38.70
C ASP A 84 -35.04 2.34 -39.22
N PRO A 85 -35.66 1.29 -39.80
CA PRO A 85 -34.92 0.11 -40.28
C PRO A 85 -33.87 0.43 -41.36
N LYS A 86 -34.11 1.47 -42.18
CA LYS A 86 -33.15 1.92 -43.20
C LYS A 86 -31.95 2.60 -42.56
N GLY A 87 -32.17 3.47 -41.58
CA GLY A 87 -31.14 4.08 -40.76
C GLY A 87 -30.33 3.02 -40.02
N ALA A 88 -30.96 2.04 -39.38
CA ALA A 88 -30.26 0.94 -38.71
C ALA A 88 -29.33 0.17 -39.67
N ALA A 89 -29.81 -0.20 -40.86
CA ALA A 89 -28.99 -0.86 -41.87
C ALA A 89 -27.80 0.01 -42.32
N GLN A 90 -28.01 1.32 -42.44
CA GLN A 90 -26.97 2.28 -42.78
C GLN A 90 -25.91 2.41 -41.67
N LEU A 91 -26.32 2.45 -40.40
CA LEU A 91 -25.39 2.49 -39.26
C LEU A 91 -24.55 1.20 -39.14
N ILE A 92 -25.14 0.04 -39.43
CA ILE A 92 -24.42 -1.25 -39.51
C ILE A 92 -23.36 -1.22 -40.61
N GLU A 93 -23.64 -0.61 -41.77
CA GLU A 93 -22.66 -0.53 -42.84
C GLU A 93 -21.55 0.51 -42.53
N TRP A 94 -21.92 1.63 -41.91
CA TRP A 94 -20.96 2.64 -41.49
C TRP A 94 -19.99 2.11 -40.41
N SER A 95 -20.48 1.35 -39.44
CA SER A 95 -19.67 0.82 -38.33
C SER A 95 -18.55 -0.13 -38.77
N LYS A 96 -18.69 -0.78 -39.95
CA LYS A 96 -17.64 -1.62 -40.54
C LYS A 96 -16.46 -0.84 -41.09
N GLN A 97 -16.68 0.42 -41.49
CA GLN A 97 -15.69 1.22 -42.20
C GLN A 97 -15.10 2.33 -41.35
N ARG A 98 -15.91 2.97 -40.51
CA ARG A 98 -15.54 4.13 -39.70
C ARG A 98 -16.31 4.16 -38.37
N SER A 99 -15.85 5.00 -37.45
CA SER A 99 -16.60 5.25 -36.22
C SER A 99 -17.95 5.90 -36.51
N VAL A 100 -18.96 5.48 -35.76
CA VAL A 100 -20.32 6.03 -35.76
C VAL A 100 -20.60 6.61 -34.37
N SER A 101 -21.04 7.85 -34.33
CA SER A 101 -21.32 8.57 -33.08
C SER A 101 -22.75 9.08 -33.06
N LEU A 102 -23.40 8.96 -31.91
CA LEU A 102 -24.71 9.51 -31.62
C LEU A 102 -24.54 10.89 -30.99
N ARG A 103 -25.11 11.92 -31.61
CA ARG A 103 -25.03 13.32 -31.19
C ARG A 103 -26.37 13.84 -30.72
N PHE A 104 -26.36 14.50 -29.57
CA PHE A 104 -27.40 15.44 -29.15
C PHE A 104 -26.91 16.88 -29.33
N ALA A 105 -27.67 17.70 -30.06
CA ALA A 105 -27.37 19.11 -30.28
C ALA A 105 -28.62 19.95 -29.97
N ALA A 106 -28.42 21.10 -29.33
CA ALA A 106 -29.51 22.02 -28.98
C ALA A 106 -29.08 23.49 -29.10
N GLU A 107 -30.00 24.32 -29.55
CA GLU A 107 -29.86 25.78 -29.67
C GLU A 107 -31.13 26.45 -29.12
N GLU A 108 -30.93 27.50 -28.33
CA GLU A 108 -32.00 28.26 -27.67
C GLU A 108 -31.79 29.75 -27.93
N LYS A 109 -32.86 30.47 -28.27
CA LYS A 109 -32.82 31.91 -28.55
C LYS A 109 -33.96 32.63 -27.83
N CYS A 110 -33.67 33.76 -27.18
CA CYS A 110 -34.65 34.55 -26.44
C CYS A 110 -34.64 36.00 -26.95
N THR A 111 -35.71 36.43 -27.61
CA THR A 111 -35.81 37.78 -28.21
C THR A 111 -36.92 38.62 -27.58
N PHE A 112 -36.69 39.92 -27.41
CA PHE A 112 -37.71 40.84 -26.89
C PHE A 112 -38.77 41.12 -27.94
N ILE A 113 -40.06 41.03 -27.57
CA ILE A 113 -41.19 41.27 -28.47
C ILE A 113 -41.76 42.67 -28.25
N LYS A 114 -42.33 42.94 -27.07
CA LYS A 114 -43.09 44.16 -26.76
C LYS A 114 -43.21 44.43 -25.26
N GLU A 115 -43.53 45.67 -24.91
CA GLU A 115 -43.80 46.15 -23.55
C GLU A 115 -45.26 46.61 -23.48
N VAL A 116 -46.00 46.15 -22.46
CA VAL A 116 -47.42 46.47 -22.27
C VAL A 116 -47.63 46.90 -20.81
N SER A 117 -48.08 48.13 -20.60
CA SER A 117 -48.46 48.62 -19.27
C SER A 117 -49.97 48.44 -19.07
N ARG A 118 -50.35 47.86 -17.92
CA ARG A 118 -51.74 47.70 -17.48
C ARG A 118 -51.92 48.25 -16.07
N GLU A 119 -53.10 48.80 -15.80
CA GLU A 119 -53.47 49.29 -14.47
C GLU A 119 -54.17 48.17 -13.70
N GLU A 120 -53.63 47.82 -12.52
CA GLU A 120 -54.18 46.79 -11.64
C GLU A 120 -54.58 47.45 -10.31
N GLU A 121 -55.83 47.25 -9.86
CA GLU A 121 -56.29 47.75 -8.56
C GLU A 121 -55.63 46.91 -7.44
N ASP A 122 -54.98 47.57 -6.48
CA ASP A 122 -54.35 46.88 -5.34
C ASP A 122 -55.42 46.19 -4.48
N PRO A 123 -55.27 44.89 -4.12
CA PRO A 123 -56.27 44.18 -3.32
C PRO A 123 -56.51 44.78 -1.93
N ASP A 124 -55.58 45.58 -1.40
CA ASP A 124 -55.73 46.25 -0.10
C ASP A 124 -56.38 47.65 -0.26
N THR A 125 -57.71 47.69 -0.28
CA THR A 125 -58.46 48.95 -0.12
C THR A 125 -58.40 49.47 1.32
N TYR A 126 -57.75 50.61 1.55
CA TYR A 126 -57.81 51.31 2.84
C TYR A 126 -59.06 52.20 2.92
N VAL A 127 -59.98 51.88 3.84
CA VAL A 127 -61.14 52.71 4.16
C VAL A 127 -60.82 53.55 5.39
N HIS A 128 -60.65 54.87 5.22
CA HIS A 128 -60.53 55.79 6.36
C HIS A 128 -61.91 56.34 6.75
N GLU A 129 -62.35 56.08 7.99
CA GLU A 129 -63.56 56.67 8.56
C GLU A 129 -63.17 57.91 9.41
N ARG A 130 -63.40 59.12 8.90
CA ARG A 130 -63.26 60.36 9.70
C ARG A 130 -64.56 60.60 10.47
N LYS A 131 -64.52 60.55 11.81
CA LYS A 131 -65.60 61.05 12.67
C LYS A 131 -65.51 62.57 12.79
N GLY A 132 -66.29 63.28 11.96
CA GLY A 132 -66.59 64.71 12.12
C GLY A 132 -67.97 64.89 12.76
N GLY A 133 -68.06 65.74 13.78
CA GLY A 133 -69.27 65.92 14.60
C GLY A 133 -70.46 66.54 13.86
N PHE A 134 -71.65 66.14 14.32
CA PHE A 134 -72.95 66.82 14.16
C PHE A 134 -73.46 67.09 12.73
N LEU A 135 -73.40 66.08 11.84
CA LEU A 135 -74.39 65.72 10.78
C LEU A 135 -73.69 64.79 9.77
N GLY A 136 -73.94 63.48 9.81
CA GLY A 136 -73.63 62.51 8.75
C GLY A 136 -72.13 62.22 8.47
N GLY A 137 -71.64 61.04 8.86
CA GLY A 137 -70.29 60.58 8.50
C GLY A 137 -70.15 60.27 7.01
N VAL A 138 -69.12 60.82 6.35
CA VAL A 138 -68.76 60.51 4.95
C VAL A 138 -67.69 59.41 4.94
N LYS A 139 -67.98 58.27 4.29
CA LYS A 139 -66.97 57.24 3.99
C LYS A 139 -66.18 57.67 2.76
N VAL A 140 -64.85 57.75 2.88
CA VAL A 140 -63.94 57.97 1.74
C VAL A 140 -63.14 56.69 1.52
N THR A 141 -63.37 56.04 0.38
CA THR A 141 -62.62 54.85 -0.06
C THR A 141 -61.46 55.32 -0.93
N GLN A 142 -60.22 55.10 -0.50
CA GLN A 142 -59.04 55.40 -1.32
C GLN A 142 -58.62 54.11 -2.04
N LYS A 143 -58.77 54.08 -3.37
CA LYS A 143 -58.27 53.00 -4.22
C LYS A 143 -56.86 53.33 -4.69
N VAL A 144 -55.90 52.45 -4.42
CA VAL A 144 -54.54 52.56 -4.97
C VAL A 144 -54.51 51.74 -6.25
N VAL A 145 -54.33 52.40 -7.39
CA VAL A 145 -54.15 51.75 -8.70
C VAL A 145 -52.66 51.65 -8.96
N ARG A 146 -52.14 50.44 -9.15
CA ARG A 146 -50.73 50.18 -9.45
C ARG A 146 -50.56 49.89 -10.93
N THR A 147 -49.71 50.66 -11.61
CA THR A 147 -49.32 50.35 -12.99
C THR A 147 -48.35 49.17 -13.00
N VAL A 148 -48.75 48.04 -13.57
CA VAL A 148 -47.91 46.86 -13.79
C VAL A 148 -47.47 46.86 -15.25
N THR A 149 -46.16 46.76 -15.49
CA THR A 149 -45.60 46.71 -16.85
C THR A 149 -45.11 45.30 -17.14
N ASP A 150 -45.72 44.68 -18.14
CA ASP A 150 -45.40 43.33 -18.60
C ASP A 150 -44.53 43.40 -19.87
N TYR A 151 -43.41 42.69 -19.85
CA TYR A 151 -42.46 42.57 -20.96
C TYR A 151 -42.60 41.20 -21.59
N PHE A 152 -42.89 41.16 -22.90
CA PHE A 152 -43.10 39.94 -23.66
C PHE A 152 -41.81 39.54 -24.39
N TRP A 153 -41.43 38.27 -24.27
CA TRP A 153 -40.23 37.68 -24.85
C TRP A 153 -40.59 36.44 -25.66
N LYS A 154 -39.92 36.22 -26.79
CA LYS A 154 -40.06 35.04 -27.63
C LYS A 154 -38.89 34.09 -27.33
N TYR A 155 -39.19 32.92 -26.79
CA TYR A 155 -38.25 31.82 -26.61
C TYR A 155 -38.36 30.84 -27.78
N GLU A 156 -37.30 30.67 -28.55
CA GLU A 156 -37.17 29.71 -29.65
C GLU A 156 -36.21 28.61 -29.24
N TYR A 157 -36.53 27.37 -29.56
CA TYR A 157 -35.68 26.22 -29.28
C TYR A 157 -35.60 25.31 -30.51
N ASN A 158 -34.43 24.73 -30.72
CA ASN A 158 -34.16 23.70 -31.71
C ASN A 158 -33.27 22.63 -31.08
N TYR A 159 -33.66 21.37 -31.16
CA TYR A 159 -32.78 20.28 -30.77
C TYR A 159 -32.89 19.11 -31.74
N SER A 160 -31.82 18.32 -31.84
CA SER A 160 -31.80 17.09 -32.63
C SER A 160 -30.95 16.00 -31.99
N ILE A 161 -31.37 14.76 -32.19
CA ILE A 161 -30.61 13.55 -31.94
C ILE A 161 -30.33 12.91 -33.30
N SER A 162 -29.04 12.76 -33.65
CA SER A 162 -28.64 12.20 -34.94
C SER A 162 -27.36 11.37 -34.82
N ALA A 163 -27.25 10.31 -35.61
CA ALA A 163 -26.05 9.50 -35.72
C ALA A 163 -25.25 9.90 -36.95
N PHE A 164 -23.93 10.08 -36.85
CA PHE A 164 -23.05 10.50 -37.95
C PHE A 164 -21.80 9.63 -38.03
N VAL A 165 -21.13 9.65 -39.19
CA VAL A 165 -19.96 8.80 -39.48
C VAL A 165 -18.65 9.59 -39.51
N GLY A 166 -17.63 9.08 -38.82
CA GLY A 166 -16.31 9.67 -38.70
C GLY A 166 -16.36 11.05 -38.05
N SER A 167 -15.68 12.02 -38.66
CA SER A 167 -15.67 13.42 -38.24
C SER A 167 -16.57 14.32 -39.08
N ASP A 168 -17.36 13.74 -39.99
CA ASP A 168 -18.21 14.50 -40.92
C ASP A 168 -19.68 14.51 -40.42
N PRO A 169 -20.12 15.57 -39.72
CA PRO A 169 -21.49 15.68 -39.24
C PRO A 169 -22.51 15.95 -40.35
N ALA A 170 -22.09 16.18 -41.60
CA ALA A 170 -23.01 16.41 -42.71
C ALA A 170 -23.69 15.12 -43.18
N LYS A 171 -23.01 13.97 -43.05
CA LYS A 171 -23.57 12.64 -43.32
C LYS A 171 -24.16 12.06 -42.04
N LYS A 172 -25.44 12.36 -41.79
CA LYS A 172 -26.15 11.95 -40.58
C LYS A 172 -27.46 11.22 -40.85
N VAL A 173 -27.82 10.32 -39.95
CA VAL A 173 -29.15 9.72 -39.79
C VAL A 173 -29.82 10.44 -38.63
N THR A 174 -30.90 11.18 -38.88
CA THR A 174 -31.64 11.90 -37.83
C THR A 174 -32.65 10.96 -37.19
N LEU A 175 -32.58 10.79 -35.87
CA LEU A 175 -33.54 10.00 -35.10
C LEU A 175 -34.71 10.88 -34.66
N VAL A 176 -34.41 12.07 -34.12
CA VAL A 176 -35.41 13.06 -33.68
C VAL A 176 -34.90 14.46 -33.97
N GLU A 177 -35.79 15.33 -34.40
CA GLU A 177 -35.56 16.77 -34.52
C GLU A 177 -36.85 17.51 -34.14
N ARG A 178 -36.73 18.55 -33.32
CA ARG A 178 -37.85 19.43 -32.98
C ARG A 178 -37.39 20.88 -32.93
N GLN A 179 -38.17 21.73 -33.57
CA GLN A 179 -38.09 23.18 -33.45
C GLN A 179 -39.42 23.73 -32.92
N GLY A 180 -39.36 24.70 -32.01
CA GLY A 180 -40.55 25.34 -31.47
C GLY A 180 -40.29 26.75 -30.94
N GLN A 181 -41.37 27.43 -30.59
CA GLN A 181 -41.35 28.77 -30.02
C GLN A 181 -42.41 28.89 -28.90
N HIS A 182 -42.12 29.69 -27.88
CA HIS A 182 -42.98 29.93 -26.72
C HIS A 182 -42.85 31.38 -26.24
N GLU A 183 -43.96 31.99 -25.82
CA GLU A 183 -43.98 33.37 -25.33
C GLU A 183 -43.81 33.42 -23.82
N MET A 184 -42.84 34.19 -23.33
CA MET A 184 -42.56 34.37 -21.91
C MET A 184 -42.84 35.81 -21.48
N ILE A 185 -43.44 35.99 -20.29
CA ILE A 185 -43.74 37.31 -19.73
C ILE A 185 -42.91 37.55 -18.47
N THR A 186 -42.33 38.75 -18.33
CA THR A 186 -41.60 39.23 -17.13
C THR A 186 -42.14 40.59 -16.66
N SER A 187 -42.03 40.87 -15.37
CA SER A 187 -42.43 42.17 -14.75
C SER A 187 -41.32 43.23 -14.76
N SER A 188 -40.13 42.88 -15.25
CA SER A 188 -39.01 43.78 -15.45
C SER A 188 -38.41 43.59 -16.85
N LYS A 189 -37.74 44.62 -17.37
CA LYS A 189 -37.06 44.62 -18.68
C LYS A 189 -35.75 43.83 -18.66
N VAL A 190 -35.74 42.70 -17.99
CA VAL A 190 -34.61 41.78 -17.89
C VAL A 190 -34.99 40.50 -18.62
N SER A 191 -34.14 40.07 -19.56
CA SER A 191 -34.40 38.87 -20.34
C SER A 191 -34.50 37.64 -19.42
N PRO A 192 -35.55 36.81 -19.54
CA PRO A 192 -35.74 35.64 -18.67
C PRO A 192 -34.71 34.54 -18.92
N ARG A 193 -34.06 34.53 -20.09
CA ARG A 193 -33.00 33.62 -20.50
C ARG A 193 -31.92 34.38 -21.29
N LYS A 194 -30.77 33.76 -21.54
CA LYS A 194 -29.74 34.35 -22.41
C LYS A 194 -30.25 34.46 -23.85
N GLU A 195 -29.78 35.47 -24.58
CA GLU A 195 -30.32 35.86 -25.90
C GLU A 195 -30.07 34.80 -27.00
N ASN A 196 -28.88 34.21 -27.05
CA ASN A 196 -28.58 33.05 -27.88
C ASN A 196 -27.68 32.08 -27.10
N VAL A 197 -28.06 30.81 -27.04
CA VAL A 197 -27.29 29.74 -26.41
C VAL A 197 -27.25 28.54 -27.35
N VAL A 198 -26.11 28.36 -28.01
CA VAL A 198 -25.74 27.10 -28.66
C VAL A 198 -25.14 26.19 -27.60
N ARG A 199 -25.80 25.07 -27.30
CA ARG A 199 -25.30 24.09 -26.34
C ARG A 199 -24.17 23.28 -26.98
N PRO A 200 -23.07 23.00 -26.27
CA PRO A 200 -22.04 22.10 -26.77
C PRO A 200 -22.66 20.74 -27.14
N PRO A 201 -22.39 20.21 -28.34
CA PRO A 201 -22.95 18.92 -28.75
C PRO A 201 -22.44 17.82 -27.83
N LYS A 202 -23.32 16.88 -27.50
CA LYS A 202 -23.02 15.72 -26.65
C LYS A 202 -22.97 14.48 -27.52
N ASP A 203 -21.78 13.89 -27.62
CA ASP A 203 -21.51 12.77 -28.51
C ASP A 203 -21.19 11.50 -27.70
N THR A 204 -21.65 10.35 -28.18
CA THR A 204 -21.22 9.04 -27.67
C THR A 204 -20.96 8.08 -28.83
N ASN A 205 -19.94 7.24 -28.70
CA ASN A 205 -19.55 6.31 -29.74
C ASN A 205 -20.45 5.07 -29.70
N ILE A 206 -21.21 4.83 -30.77
CA ILE A 206 -22.12 3.69 -30.92
C ILE A 206 -21.62 2.66 -31.93
N SER A 207 -20.42 2.86 -32.49
CA SER A 207 -19.77 1.91 -33.41
C SER A 207 -19.70 0.52 -32.80
N TRP A 208 -19.46 0.46 -31.48
CA TRP A 208 -19.35 -0.82 -30.80
C TRP A 208 -20.61 -1.64 -30.97
N LEU A 209 -21.79 -1.06 -30.68
CA LEU A 209 -23.09 -1.72 -30.79
C LEU A 209 -23.36 -2.22 -32.22
N PHE A 210 -23.25 -1.34 -33.20
CA PHE A 210 -23.62 -1.65 -34.58
C PHE A 210 -22.64 -2.58 -35.30
N ALA A 211 -21.39 -2.70 -34.81
CA ALA A 211 -20.43 -3.66 -35.34
C ALA A 211 -20.75 -5.12 -34.92
N ARG A 212 -21.57 -5.34 -33.87
CA ARG A 212 -21.98 -6.68 -33.39
C ARG A 212 -23.38 -7.07 -33.85
N LEU A 213 -23.95 -6.34 -34.81
CA LEU A 213 -25.25 -6.64 -35.41
C LEU A 213 -25.07 -7.24 -36.81
N HIS A 214 -25.72 -8.38 -37.05
CA HIS A 214 -25.88 -8.94 -38.39
C HIS A 214 -27.37 -9.12 -38.69
N GLN A 215 -27.88 -8.41 -39.71
CA GLN A 215 -29.32 -8.40 -40.02
C GLN A 215 -30.20 -8.11 -38.79
N ASN A 216 -29.79 -7.12 -37.97
CA ASN A 216 -30.42 -6.73 -36.70
C ASN A 216 -30.39 -7.78 -35.57
N ASN A 217 -29.70 -8.92 -35.75
CA ASN A 217 -29.46 -9.88 -34.68
C ASN A 217 -28.10 -9.64 -34.02
N ALA A 218 -28.06 -9.70 -32.68
CA ALA A 218 -26.83 -9.61 -31.91
C ALA A 218 -25.98 -10.88 -32.10
N GLN A 219 -24.68 -10.70 -32.35
CA GLN A 219 -23.70 -11.78 -32.52
C GLN A 219 -22.44 -11.53 -31.68
N PHE A 220 -22.62 -11.40 -30.37
CA PHE A 220 -21.51 -11.30 -29.42
C PHE A 220 -21.07 -12.69 -28.95
N LYS A 221 -19.75 -12.92 -28.92
CA LYS A 221 -19.11 -14.11 -28.41
C LYS A 221 -17.77 -13.73 -27.77
N ILE A 222 -17.40 -14.40 -26.69
CA ILE A 222 -16.13 -14.17 -25.99
C ILE A 222 -15.06 -15.09 -26.59
N ASP A 223 -13.93 -14.52 -27.00
CA ASP A 223 -12.77 -15.32 -27.43
C ASP A 223 -11.96 -15.80 -26.22
N ARG A 224 -12.23 -17.04 -25.82
CA ARG A 224 -11.57 -17.69 -24.67
C ARG A 224 -10.12 -18.09 -24.94
N GLN A 225 -9.64 -18.05 -26.19
CA GLN A 225 -8.27 -18.47 -26.52
C GLN A 225 -7.23 -17.37 -26.31
N LYS A 226 -7.66 -16.14 -26.09
CA LYS A 226 -6.77 -15.01 -25.82
C LYS A 226 -6.15 -15.13 -24.43
N LYS A 227 -4.84 -14.86 -24.32
CA LYS A 227 -4.13 -14.81 -23.03
C LYS A 227 -4.69 -13.75 -22.06
N SER A 228 -5.32 -12.69 -22.59
CA SER A 228 -5.98 -11.64 -21.83
C SER A 228 -7.39 -12.01 -21.32
N CYS A 229 -7.88 -13.23 -21.61
CA CYS A 229 -9.17 -13.71 -21.13
C CYS A 229 -9.02 -14.36 -19.75
N HIS A 230 -9.23 -13.59 -18.69
CA HIS A 230 -9.14 -14.07 -17.30
C HIS A 230 -10.45 -14.71 -16.84
N THR A 231 -11.55 -13.95 -16.91
CA THR A 231 -12.89 -14.40 -16.46
C THR A 231 -13.95 -13.99 -17.48
N PRO A 232 -15.19 -14.52 -17.39
CA PRO A 232 -16.31 -14.04 -18.22
C PRO A 232 -16.53 -12.52 -18.13
N ARG A 233 -16.21 -11.92 -16.97
CA ARG A 233 -16.26 -10.48 -16.70
C ARG A 233 -15.00 -9.73 -17.13
N ARG A 234 -13.83 -10.37 -17.04
CA ARG A 234 -12.50 -9.76 -17.28
C ARG A 234 -11.82 -10.40 -18.49
N ASN A 235 -12.26 -9.97 -19.65
CA ASN A 235 -11.66 -10.27 -20.94
C ASN A 235 -11.87 -9.05 -21.86
N GLU A 236 -11.09 -8.94 -22.93
CA GLU A 236 -11.15 -7.78 -23.85
C GLU A 236 -12.56 -7.52 -24.41
N ASP A 237 -13.30 -8.58 -24.75
CA ASP A 237 -14.60 -8.46 -25.39
C ASP A 237 -15.66 -7.93 -24.40
N SER A 238 -15.69 -8.47 -23.18
CA SER A 238 -16.56 -8.01 -22.08
C SER A 238 -16.16 -6.61 -21.59
N ILE A 239 -14.87 -6.29 -21.51
CA ILE A 239 -14.38 -4.95 -21.14
C ILE A 239 -14.86 -3.92 -22.16
N GLY A 240 -14.71 -4.21 -23.47
CA GLY A 240 -15.21 -3.33 -24.52
C GLY A 240 -16.73 -3.12 -24.46
N ALA A 241 -17.50 -4.15 -24.08
CA ALA A 241 -18.94 -4.01 -23.86
C ALA A 241 -19.27 -3.07 -22.69
N LEU A 242 -18.53 -3.20 -21.58
CA LEU A 242 -18.72 -2.37 -20.39
C LEU A 242 -18.34 -0.90 -20.65
N GLU A 243 -17.22 -0.65 -21.32
CA GLU A 243 -16.80 0.69 -21.74
C GLU A 243 -17.84 1.37 -22.63
N PHE A 244 -18.40 0.63 -23.59
CA PHE A 244 -19.50 1.11 -24.42
C PHE A 244 -20.72 1.48 -23.56
N THR A 245 -21.16 0.59 -22.67
CA THR A 245 -22.33 0.87 -21.81
C THR A 245 -22.11 2.04 -20.86
N ALA A 246 -20.89 2.24 -20.34
CA ALA A 246 -20.54 3.39 -19.50
C ALA A 246 -20.64 4.72 -20.29
N GLY A 247 -20.11 4.75 -21.52
CA GLY A 247 -20.22 5.89 -22.41
C GLY A 247 -21.67 6.22 -22.80
N LEU A 248 -22.50 5.19 -23.03
CA LEU A 248 -23.93 5.36 -23.31
C LEU A 248 -24.69 5.89 -22.08
N LEU A 249 -24.41 5.34 -20.90
CA LEU A 249 -25.04 5.75 -19.64
C LEU A 249 -24.78 7.24 -19.35
N GLY A 250 -23.54 7.69 -19.53
CA GLY A 250 -23.15 9.09 -19.41
C GLY A 250 -23.93 9.98 -20.37
N TRP A 251 -23.98 9.61 -21.65
CA TRP A 251 -24.72 10.37 -22.67
C TRP A 251 -26.22 10.46 -22.37
N CYS A 252 -26.88 9.34 -22.02
CA CYS A 252 -28.30 9.32 -21.67
C CYS A 252 -28.60 10.20 -20.44
N ALA A 253 -27.69 10.25 -19.46
CA ALA A 253 -27.84 11.11 -18.29
C ALA A 253 -27.78 12.60 -18.67
N GLU A 254 -26.84 13.00 -19.53
CA GLU A 254 -26.72 14.38 -20.01
C GLU A 254 -27.93 14.82 -20.84
N VAL A 255 -28.40 13.97 -21.76
CA VAL A 255 -29.59 14.25 -22.59
C VAL A 255 -30.83 14.38 -21.70
N SER A 256 -31.03 13.47 -20.74
CA SER A 256 -32.15 13.55 -19.80
C SER A 256 -32.08 14.81 -18.94
N ALA A 257 -30.88 15.20 -18.49
CA ALA A 257 -30.67 16.40 -17.69
C ALA A 257 -31.01 17.68 -18.47
N TYR A 258 -30.71 17.73 -19.77
CA TYR A 258 -31.13 18.85 -20.63
C TYR A 258 -32.66 19.02 -20.59
N PHE A 259 -33.40 17.95 -20.89
CA PHE A 259 -34.85 18.04 -20.96
C PHE A 259 -35.50 18.37 -19.62
N LEU A 260 -35.00 17.83 -18.52
CA LEU A 260 -35.59 18.02 -17.19
C LEU A 260 -35.18 19.33 -16.52
N ASN A 261 -33.92 19.75 -16.65
CA ASN A 261 -33.39 20.90 -15.91
C ASN A 261 -33.36 22.19 -16.73
N ILE A 262 -33.42 22.11 -18.05
CA ILE A 262 -33.32 23.28 -18.94
C ILE A 262 -34.63 23.50 -19.69
N HIS A 263 -35.15 22.47 -20.34
CA HIS A 263 -36.30 22.54 -21.23
C HIS A 263 -37.65 22.56 -20.50
N ALA A 264 -37.88 21.62 -19.57
CA ALA A 264 -39.12 21.54 -18.79
C ALA A 264 -39.42 22.80 -17.94
N PRO A 265 -38.44 23.47 -17.29
CA PRO A 265 -38.71 24.66 -16.48
C PRO A 265 -39.11 25.91 -17.25
N VAL A 266 -39.24 25.83 -18.59
CA VAL A 266 -39.76 26.95 -19.40
C VAL A 266 -41.26 27.12 -19.21
N ASP A 267 -41.99 26.02 -19.01
CA ASP A 267 -43.43 26.02 -18.75
C ASP A 267 -43.67 26.47 -17.29
N LYS A 268 -44.20 27.70 -17.11
CA LYS A 268 -44.41 28.29 -15.77
C LYS A 268 -45.65 27.75 -15.04
N ASP A 269 -46.58 27.11 -15.74
CA ASP A 269 -47.87 26.67 -15.20
C ASP A 269 -47.88 25.18 -14.81
N ALA A 270 -48.26 24.92 -13.55
CA ALA A 270 -48.44 23.63 -12.88
C ALA A 270 -47.23 22.70 -12.93
N LYS A 271 -46.59 22.44 -11.78
CA LYS A 271 -45.56 21.41 -11.61
C LYS A 271 -46.05 20.09 -12.24
N PRO A 272 -45.53 19.66 -13.40
CA PRO A 272 -45.94 18.40 -13.98
C PRO A 272 -45.58 17.28 -13.02
N ASP A 273 -46.41 16.23 -12.93
CA ASP A 273 -46.05 15.05 -12.15
C ASP A 273 -44.94 14.28 -12.87
N PHE A 274 -43.69 14.63 -12.59
CA PHE A 274 -42.53 13.96 -13.16
C PHE A 274 -42.36 12.50 -12.68
N ASN A 275 -43.19 12.01 -11.75
CA ASN A 275 -43.18 10.60 -11.36
C ASN A 275 -43.59 9.69 -12.51
N CYS A 276 -44.42 10.15 -13.45
CA CYS A 276 -44.75 9.36 -14.65
C CYS A 276 -43.55 9.12 -15.57
N LEU A 277 -42.42 9.82 -15.37
CA LEU A 277 -41.14 9.59 -16.06
C LEU A 277 -40.23 8.59 -15.31
N ASN A 278 -40.64 8.04 -14.17
CA ASN A 278 -39.89 6.98 -13.49
C ASN A 278 -39.99 5.67 -14.30
N VAL A 279 -38.86 4.97 -14.43
CA VAL A 279 -38.72 3.74 -15.23
C VAL A 279 -38.46 2.50 -14.38
N GLN A 280 -38.46 2.60 -13.05
CA GLN A 280 -38.19 1.47 -12.15
C GLN A 280 -39.16 0.30 -12.31
N ASP A 281 -40.39 0.57 -12.75
CA ASP A 281 -41.41 -0.47 -12.98
C ASP A 281 -41.29 -1.14 -14.36
N LEU A 282 -40.38 -0.67 -15.23
CA LEU A 282 -40.21 -1.25 -16.57
C LEU A 282 -39.48 -2.58 -16.51
N PHE A 283 -39.89 -3.50 -17.38
CA PHE A 283 -39.21 -4.77 -17.52
C PHE A 283 -37.85 -4.58 -18.22
N VAL A 284 -36.77 -4.95 -17.53
CA VAL A 284 -35.41 -4.96 -18.07
C VAL A 284 -35.05 -6.41 -18.44
N PRO A 285 -34.78 -6.71 -19.72
CA PRO A 285 -34.63 -8.09 -20.19
C PRO A 285 -33.27 -8.72 -19.86
N VAL A 286 -32.30 -7.93 -19.37
CA VAL A 286 -30.94 -8.38 -19.04
C VAL A 286 -30.94 -8.99 -17.64
N ILE A 287 -31.11 -10.32 -17.56
CA ILE A 287 -31.27 -11.06 -16.30
C ILE A 287 -30.35 -12.30 -16.33
N PRO A 288 -29.55 -12.57 -15.28
CA PRO A 288 -28.63 -13.71 -15.24
C PRO A 288 -29.37 -15.02 -14.92
N LEU A 289 -29.83 -15.71 -15.97
CA LEU A 289 -30.66 -16.91 -15.85
C LEU A 289 -29.99 -18.17 -16.41
N PHE A 290 -30.20 -19.28 -15.70
CA PHE A 290 -29.96 -20.64 -16.18
C PHE A 290 -31.27 -21.40 -16.33
N GLU A 291 -31.23 -22.49 -17.08
CA GLU A 291 -32.33 -23.45 -17.19
C GLU A 291 -32.14 -24.51 -16.09
N ASP A 292 -33.15 -24.69 -15.25
CA ASP A 292 -33.18 -25.77 -14.26
C ASP A 292 -33.41 -27.11 -14.96
N MET A 293 -32.31 -27.81 -15.22
CA MET A 293 -32.32 -29.11 -15.88
C MET A 293 -32.87 -30.22 -14.97
N GLU A 294 -32.93 -30.02 -13.65
CA GLU A 294 -33.49 -31.00 -12.71
C GLU A 294 -35.03 -30.95 -12.75
N GLU A 295 -35.63 -29.76 -12.70
CA GLU A 295 -37.08 -29.61 -12.86
C GLU A 295 -37.54 -30.07 -14.26
N LYS A 296 -36.77 -29.74 -15.29
CA LYS A 296 -37.01 -30.21 -16.66
C LYS A 296 -36.91 -31.73 -16.79
N GLY A 297 -35.94 -32.35 -16.11
CA GLY A 297 -35.79 -33.81 -16.07
C GLY A 297 -36.97 -34.51 -15.39
N LYS A 298 -37.51 -33.92 -14.31
CA LYS A 298 -38.70 -34.40 -13.59
C LYS A 298 -39.96 -34.37 -14.46
N GLU A 299 -40.14 -33.35 -15.31
CA GLU A 299 -41.28 -33.27 -16.24
C GLU A 299 -41.18 -34.24 -17.42
N ILE A 300 -39.97 -34.50 -17.92
CA ILE A 300 -39.75 -35.37 -19.09
C ILE A 300 -39.74 -36.86 -18.72
N GLY A 301 -39.79 -37.21 -17.42
CA GLY A 301 -39.84 -38.59 -16.95
C GLY A 301 -38.52 -39.35 -17.17
N LEU A 302 -37.40 -38.64 -17.18
CA LEU A 302 -36.07 -39.25 -17.21
C LEU A 302 -35.72 -39.73 -15.79
N GLU A 303 -35.80 -41.04 -15.56
CA GLU A 303 -35.38 -41.67 -14.30
C GLU A 303 -33.94 -41.26 -13.94
N GLU A 304 -33.73 -41.00 -12.64
CA GLU A 304 -32.45 -40.69 -12.01
C GLU A 304 -31.33 -41.64 -12.48
N LYS A 305 -30.49 -41.17 -13.41
CA LYS A 305 -29.22 -41.84 -13.70
C LYS A 305 -28.18 -41.38 -12.68
N LYS A 306 -27.74 -42.37 -11.90
CA LYS A 306 -26.63 -42.40 -10.94
C LYS A 306 -25.58 -41.28 -11.08
N GLU A 307 -25.23 -40.73 -9.92
CA GLU A 307 -24.08 -39.87 -9.64
C GLU A 307 -22.86 -40.17 -10.53
N GLY A 308 -22.39 -39.15 -11.23
CA GLY A 308 -21.03 -39.13 -11.79
C GLY A 308 -20.86 -38.91 -13.29
N SER A 309 -21.91 -38.65 -14.08
CA SER A 309 -21.75 -38.36 -15.52
C SER A 309 -22.55 -37.13 -15.96
N LEU A 310 -22.01 -35.94 -15.69
CA LEU A 310 -22.45 -34.67 -16.28
C LEU A 310 -22.09 -34.64 -17.77
N VAL A 311 -22.96 -35.19 -18.63
CA VAL A 311 -22.85 -35.03 -20.08
C VAL A 311 -24.08 -34.29 -20.60
N GLY A 312 -23.87 -33.05 -21.02
CA GLY A 312 -24.33 -32.62 -22.34
C GLY A 312 -25.63 -31.81 -22.42
N GLY A 313 -25.67 -30.65 -21.78
CA GLY A 313 -26.53 -29.53 -22.14
C GLY A 313 -26.01 -28.27 -21.47
N SER A 314 -25.69 -27.23 -22.24
CA SER A 314 -25.36 -25.90 -21.68
C SER A 314 -26.47 -25.51 -20.71
N GLY A 315 -26.15 -25.35 -19.42
CA GLY A 315 -27.13 -24.93 -18.39
C GLY A 315 -27.69 -23.52 -18.65
N VAL A 316 -27.15 -22.82 -19.65
CA VAL A 316 -27.62 -21.51 -20.10
C VAL A 316 -28.94 -21.61 -20.85
N VAL A 317 -29.84 -20.71 -20.49
CA VAL A 317 -31.12 -20.50 -21.17
C VAL A 317 -30.91 -20.37 -22.68
N PRO A 318 -31.73 -21.05 -23.51
CA PRO A 318 -31.61 -20.93 -24.97
C PRO A 318 -31.79 -19.49 -25.46
N LEU A 319 -31.01 -19.09 -26.48
CA LEU A 319 -31.15 -17.77 -27.14
C LEU A 319 -32.58 -17.46 -27.61
N SER A 320 -33.41 -18.50 -27.81
CA SER A 320 -34.84 -18.33 -28.12
C SER A 320 -35.65 -17.57 -27.05
N TYR A 321 -35.18 -17.50 -25.80
CA TYR A 321 -35.88 -16.78 -24.71
C TYR A 321 -35.68 -15.27 -24.79
N ILE A 322 -34.66 -14.81 -25.53
CA ILE A 322 -34.42 -13.38 -25.77
C ILE A 322 -35.65 -12.73 -26.41
N ASN A 323 -36.25 -13.38 -27.41
CA ASN A 323 -37.38 -12.81 -28.15
C ASN A 323 -38.62 -12.53 -27.28
N PRO A 324 -39.10 -13.46 -26.43
CA PRO A 324 -40.14 -13.16 -25.45
C PRO A 324 -39.79 -12.00 -24.51
N PHE A 325 -38.54 -11.94 -24.00
CA PHE A 325 -38.12 -10.85 -23.10
C PHE A 325 -38.12 -9.49 -23.79
N LEU A 326 -37.66 -9.42 -25.04
CA LEU A 326 -37.68 -8.20 -25.85
C LEU A 326 -39.10 -7.73 -26.17
N LYS A 327 -40.04 -8.67 -26.40
CA LYS A 327 -41.45 -8.32 -26.59
C LYS A 327 -42.06 -7.72 -25.32
N GLU A 328 -41.77 -8.29 -24.17
CA GLU A 328 -42.25 -7.78 -22.88
C GLU A 328 -41.62 -6.42 -22.53
N GLN A 329 -40.34 -6.24 -22.83
CA GLN A 329 -39.65 -4.94 -22.72
C GLN A 329 -40.37 -3.88 -23.57
N LEU A 330 -40.65 -4.16 -24.86
CA LEU A 330 -41.36 -3.23 -25.73
C LEU A 330 -42.80 -2.97 -25.28
N ARG A 331 -43.51 -4.01 -24.82
CA ARG A 331 -44.88 -3.89 -24.31
C ARG A 331 -44.93 -2.93 -23.12
N SER A 332 -44.10 -3.17 -22.10
CA SER A 332 -44.03 -2.34 -20.88
C SER A 332 -43.56 -0.91 -21.17
N LEU A 333 -42.58 -0.74 -22.07
CA LEU A 333 -42.09 0.58 -22.48
C LEU A 333 -43.17 1.39 -23.21
N ASN A 334 -43.87 0.78 -24.17
CA ASN A 334 -44.95 1.44 -24.92
C ASN A 334 -46.13 1.79 -24.01
N GLU A 335 -46.54 0.88 -23.10
CA GLU A 335 -47.58 1.17 -22.11
C GLU A 335 -47.21 2.37 -21.23
N LYS A 336 -45.95 2.47 -20.81
CA LYS A 336 -45.47 3.63 -20.03
C LYS A 336 -45.48 4.92 -20.84
N ILE A 337 -45.08 4.87 -22.10
CA ILE A 337 -45.12 6.02 -23.02
C ILE A 337 -46.57 6.47 -23.23
N ASP A 338 -47.51 5.52 -23.37
CA ASP A 338 -48.95 5.80 -23.54
C ASP A 338 -49.59 6.38 -22.28
N VAL A 339 -49.14 5.97 -21.09
CA VAL A 339 -49.57 6.59 -19.82
C VAL A 339 -48.99 8.00 -19.69
N MET A 340 -47.72 8.19 -20.01
CA MET A 340 -47.04 9.49 -19.95
C MET A 340 -47.64 10.50 -20.94
N SER A 341 -48.00 10.08 -22.15
CA SER A 341 -48.59 10.94 -23.18
C SER A 341 -49.97 11.50 -22.79
N LYS A 342 -50.69 10.83 -21.88
CA LYS A 342 -51.94 11.34 -21.30
C LYS A 342 -51.69 12.48 -20.30
N THR A 343 -50.53 12.49 -19.64
CA THR A 343 -50.13 13.51 -18.65
C THR A 343 -49.55 14.74 -19.34
N PHE A 344 -48.71 14.55 -20.36
CA PHE A 344 -48.09 15.62 -21.15
C PHE A 344 -48.81 15.77 -22.49
N THR A 345 -49.86 16.59 -22.51
CA THR A 345 -50.61 16.88 -23.75
C THR A 345 -49.80 17.77 -24.70
N ASP A 346 -49.92 17.53 -26.00
CA ASP A 346 -49.25 18.29 -27.07
C ASP A 346 -49.91 19.66 -27.33
N ALA A 347 -50.15 20.43 -26.26
CA ALA A 347 -50.69 21.77 -26.34
C ALA A 347 -49.68 22.71 -27.00
N LYS A 348 -50.14 23.58 -27.90
CA LYS A 348 -49.30 24.56 -28.61
C LYS A 348 -48.57 25.54 -27.69
N ASP A 349 -49.10 25.72 -26.48
CA ASP A 349 -48.58 26.68 -25.51
C ASP A 349 -47.56 26.06 -24.54
N LYS A 350 -47.23 24.76 -24.66
CA LYS A 350 -46.22 24.09 -23.83
C LYS A 350 -44.95 23.74 -24.60
N VAL A 351 -43.81 23.94 -23.94
CA VAL A 351 -42.48 23.60 -24.44
C VAL A 351 -42.23 22.10 -24.25
N PHE A 352 -42.52 21.56 -23.07
CA PHE A 352 -42.37 20.13 -22.78
C PHE A 352 -43.64 19.34 -23.16
N SER A 353 -43.50 18.40 -24.09
CA SER A 353 -44.59 17.60 -24.67
C SER A 353 -44.42 16.10 -24.46
N SER A 354 -45.33 15.31 -25.04
CA SER A 354 -45.21 13.85 -25.08
C SER A 354 -43.90 13.39 -25.75
N LEU A 355 -43.33 14.16 -26.68
CA LEU A 355 -42.07 13.84 -27.34
C LEU A 355 -40.89 13.86 -26.36
N GLU A 356 -40.71 14.93 -25.59
CA GLU A 356 -39.62 15.04 -24.61
C GLU A 356 -39.78 14.03 -23.48
N GLY A 357 -41.02 13.79 -23.04
CA GLY A 357 -41.32 12.73 -22.09
C GLY A 357 -40.88 11.35 -22.61
N ARG A 358 -41.14 11.04 -23.89
CA ARG A 358 -40.68 9.81 -24.54
C ARG A 358 -39.15 9.75 -24.60
N LEU A 359 -38.48 10.84 -24.97
CA LEU A 359 -37.01 10.92 -25.00
C LEU A 359 -36.41 10.63 -23.62
N VAL A 360 -36.96 11.25 -22.57
CA VAL A 360 -36.49 11.06 -21.19
C VAL A 360 -36.74 9.63 -20.71
N ILE A 361 -37.92 9.06 -20.94
CA ILE A 361 -38.22 7.66 -20.58
C ILE A 361 -37.28 6.70 -21.30
N THR A 362 -37.05 6.89 -22.60
CA THR A 362 -36.19 6.04 -23.42
C THR A 362 -34.73 6.11 -22.94
N CYS A 363 -34.19 7.31 -22.72
CA CYS A 363 -32.84 7.50 -22.18
C CYS A 363 -32.69 6.92 -20.77
N ARG A 364 -33.71 7.05 -19.91
CA ARG A 364 -33.70 6.44 -18.58
C ARG A 364 -33.73 4.91 -18.65
N HIS A 365 -34.53 4.33 -19.55
CA HIS A 365 -34.59 2.88 -19.76
C HIS A 365 -33.26 2.32 -20.30
N MET A 366 -32.62 3.01 -21.25
CA MET A 366 -31.27 2.67 -21.73
C MET A 366 -30.25 2.62 -20.58
N ARG A 367 -30.36 3.53 -19.60
CA ARG A 367 -29.51 3.51 -18.40
C ARG A 367 -29.79 2.31 -17.51
N GLU A 368 -31.05 1.97 -17.27
CA GLU A 368 -31.40 0.78 -16.48
C GLU A 368 -30.91 -0.52 -17.16
N ILE A 369 -30.99 -0.62 -18.49
CA ILE A 369 -30.42 -1.74 -19.26
C ILE A 369 -28.90 -1.83 -19.07
N ALA A 370 -28.20 -0.70 -19.21
CA ALA A 370 -26.75 -0.63 -19.02
C ALA A 370 -26.33 -1.02 -17.60
N MET A 371 -27.04 -0.50 -16.58
CA MET A 371 -26.80 -0.84 -15.17
C MET A 371 -27.11 -2.31 -14.86
N ALA A 372 -28.20 -2.86 -15.42
CA ALA A 372 -28.53 -4.28 -15.25
C ALA A 372 -27.48 -5.19 -15.90
N TYR A 373 -26.94 -4.79 -17.05
CA TYR A 373 -25.82 -5.49 -17.68
C TYR A 373 -24.56 -5.47 -16.83
N GLU A 374 -24.13 -4.30 -16.35
CA GLU A 374 -22.95 -4.16 -15.47
C GLU A 374 -23.10 -5.04 -14.22
N ARG A 375 -24.24 -4.93 -13.51
CA ARG A 375 -24.55 -5.75 -12.35
C ARG A 375 -24.62 -7.24 -12.66
N GLY A 376 -25.17 -7.63 -13.82
CA GLY A 376 -25.21 -9.02 -14.25
C GLY A 376 -23.82 -9.59 -14.53
N MET A 377 -22.91 -8.78 -15.07
CA MET A 377 -21.52 -9.18 -15.29
C MET A 377 -20.73 -9.27 -13.98
N ASP A 378 -20.97 -8.36 -13.04
CA ASP A 378 -20.37 -8.41 -11.69
C ASP A 378 -20.90 -9.60 -10.88
N TYR A 379 -22.20 -9.90 -10.99
CA TYR A 379 -22.84 -11.09 -10.40
C TYR A 379 -22.14 -12.40 -10.82
N ILE A 380 -21.69 -12.51 -12.07
CA ILE A 380 -20.94 -13.70 -12.53
C ILE A 380 -19.61 -13.85 -11.77
N GLU A 381 -18.90 -12.74 -11.53
CA GLU A 381 -17.64 -12.71 -10.79
C GLU A 381 -17.87 -13.00 -9.29
N ASP A 382 -18.93 -12.45 -8.71
CA ASP A 382 -19.35 -12.72 -7.32
C ASP A 382 -19.80 -14.17 -7.12
N MET A 383 -20.44 -14.77 -8.12
CA MET A 383 -20.78 -16.19 -8.12
C MET A 383 -19.52 -17.06 -8.11
N ILE A 384 -18.50 -16.73 -8.90
CA ILE A 384 -17.19 -17.42 -8.86
C ILE A 384 -16.56 -17.28 -7.47
N ARG A 385 -16.56 -16.06 -6.90
CA ARG A 385 -16.02 -15.78 -5.57
C ARG A 385 -16.74 -16.61 -4.49
N SER A 386 -18.07 -16.62 -4.52
CA SER A 386 -18.92 -17.31 -3.54
C SER A 386 -18.72 -18.83 -3.60
N GLN A 387 -18.63 -19.40 -4.81
CA GLN A 387 -18.35 -20.82 -5.00
C GLN A 387 -16.95 -21.21 -4.49
N LEU A 388 -15.94 -20.36 -4.73
CA LEU A 388 -14.59 -20.58 -4.20
C LEU A 388 -14.58 -20.54 -2.67
N ILE A 389 -15.26 -19.56 -2.07
CA ILE A 389 -15.39 -19.45 -0.61
C ILE A 389 -16.14 -20.67 -0.05
N ALA A 390 -17.22 -21.12 -0.69
CA ALA A 390 -17.98 -22.29 -0.28
C ALA A 390 -17.14 -23.58 -0.38
N ALA A 391 -16.34 -23.74 -1.43
CA ALA A 391 -15.46 -24.89 -1.62
C ALA A 391 -14.33 -24.95 -0.57
N ILE A 392 -13.78 -23.80 -0.19
CA ILE A 392 -12.71 -23.69 0.83
C ILE A 392 -13.28 -23.69 2.26
N GLY A 393 -14.52 -23.22 2.44
CA GLY A 393 -15.19 -23.04 3.72
C GLY A 393 -14.80 -21.77 4.48
N LYS A 394 -13.91 -20.93 3.94
CA LYS A 394 -13.51 -19.64 4.54
C LYS A 394 -12.91 -18.67 3.51
N VAL A 395 -12.96 -17.38 3.83
CA VAL A 395 -12.25 -16.33 3.07
C VAL A 395 -10.77 -16.38 3.43
N LEU A 396 -9.90 -16.49 2.42
CA LEU A 396 -8.46 -16.53 2.61
C LEU A 396 -7.85 -15.12 2.62
N ASN A 397 -6.74 -14.96 3.35
CA ASN A 397 -5.98 -13.73 3.43
C ASN A 397 -4.47 -14.05 3.27
N ALA A 398 -3.63 -13.02 3.24
CA ALA A 398 -2.19 -13.16 3.05
C ALA A 398 -1.51 -14.05 4.13
N ASP A 399 -1.95 -13.99 5.39
CA ASP A 399 -1.38 -14.82 6.46
C ASP A 399 -1.77 -16.31 6.30
N HIS A 400 -3.02 -16.60 5.94
CA HIS A 400 -3.44 -17.97 5.59
C HIS A 400 -2.62 -18.54 4.43
N PHE A 401 -2.30 -17.72 3.43
CA PHE A 401 -1.46 -18.13 2.31
C PHE A 401 -0.02 -18.40 2.75
N ASN A 402 0.57 -17.55 3.59
CA ASN A 402 1.90 -17.78 4.14
C ASN A 402 1.98 -19.10 4.94
N GLU A 403 1.00 -19.36 5.82
CA GLU A 403 0.91 -20.63 6.56
C GLU A 403 0.83 -21.84 5.62
N TYR A 404 0.00 -21.73 4.58
CA TYR A 404 -0.11 -22.75 3.56
C TYR A 404 1.22 -22.98 2.83
N MET A 405 1.93 -21.92 2.42
CA MET A 405 3.20 -22.05 1.72
C MET A 405 4.28 -22.72 2.59
N ILE A 406 4.30 -22.47 3.91
CA ILE A 406 5.21 -23.17 4.83
C ILE A 406 4.92 -24.67 4.84
N PHE A 407 3.65 -25.06 4.94
CA PHE A 407 3.24 -26.46 4.88
C PHE A 407 3.54 -27.10 3.52
N HIS A 408 3.26 -26.36 2.45
CA HIS A 408 3.42 -26.79 1.07
C HIS A 408 4.90 -27.01 0.70
N ASN A 409 5.79 -26.11 1.13
CA ASN A 409 7.23 -26.23 0.89
C ASN A 409 7.83 -27.50 1.50
N ARG A 410 7.31 -28.01 2.62
CA ARG A 410 7.73 -29.29 3.22
C ARG A 410 7.38 -30.50 2.35
N LYS A 411 6.35 -30.39 1.50
CA LYS A 411 5.97 -31.41 0.52
C LYS A 411 6.67 -31.24 -0.82
N LEU A 412 6.97 -29.99 -1.18
CA LEU A 412 7.62 -29.64 -2.44
C LEU A 412 9.09 -30.05 -2.46
N TYR A 413 9.87 -29.61 -1.48
CA TYR A 413 11.32 -29.84 -1.43
C TYR A 413 11.67 -31.18 -0.75
N LYS A 414 12.81 -31.75 -1.13
CA LYS A 414 13.47 -32.77 -0.31
C LYS A 414 13.84 -32.17 1.04
N GLU A 415 13.88 -33.00 2.08
CA GLU A 415 14.06 -32.56 3.48
C GLU A 415 15.30 -31.68 3.69
N GLU A 416 16.39 -31.96 2.99
CA GLU A 416 17.66 -31.23 3.06
C GLU A 416 17.64 -29.82 2.43
N PHE A 417 16.70 -29.57 1.52
CA PHE A 417 16.58 -28.29 0.80
C PHE A 417 15.33 -27.48 1.20
N ALA A 418 14.46 -28.08 2.02
CA ALA A 418 13.24 -27.43 2.45
C ALA A 418 13.56 -26.16 3.27
N PRO A 419 12.84 -25.05 3.03
CA PRO A 419 12.95 -23.85 3.86
C PRO A 419 12.78 -24.18 5.34
N SER A 420 13.67 -23.64 6.17
CA SER A 420 13.70 -23.87 7.61
C SER A 420 13.69 -22.54 8.37
N GLY A 421 13.28 -22.57 9.63
CA GLY A 421 13.22 -21.37 10.46
C GLY A 421 14.60 -20.77 10.68
N PHE A 422 14.76 -19.46 10.48
CA PHE A 422 15.96 -18.73 10.87
C PHE A 422 16.02 -18.65 12.41
N CYS A 423 16.55 -19.71 13.02
CA CYS A 423 16.76 -19.84 14.46
C CYS A 423 17.98 -20.73 14.70
N PHE A 424 19.12 -20.11 14.96
CA PHE A 424 20.41 -20.77 15.09
C PHE A 424 20.87 -20.74 16.54
N SER A 425 21.33 -21.89 17.03
CA SER A 425 21.93 -22.01 18.35
C SER A 425 23.39 -21.62 18.28
N ILE A 426 23.77 -20.55 18.97
CA ILE A 426 25.16 -20.10 19.07
C ILE A 426 25.86 -21.05 20.03
N ARG A 427 26.79 -21.88 19.56
CA ARG A 427 27.45 -22.90 20.39
C ARG A 427 28.87 -23.22 19.92
N ARG A 428 29.71 -23.59 20.88
CA ARG A 428 31.00 -24.24 20.58
C ARG A 428 30.76 -25.69 20.14
N PRO A 429 31.68 -26.29 19.36
CA PRO A 429 31.65 -27.73 19.08
C PRO A 429 31.50 -28.53 20.39
N ASP A 430 30.63 -29.54 20.39
CA ASP A 430 30.36 -30.44 21.52
C ASP A 430 29.86 -29.79 22.83
N HIS A 431 29.38 -28.54 22.79
CA HIS A 431 28.91 -27.80 23.95
C HIS A 431 27.41 -27.43 23.92
N MET A 432 26.88 -27.12 25.11
CA MET A 432 25.55 -26.53 25.24
C MET A 432 25.51 -25.12 24.61
N PRO A 433 24.39 -24.73 23.96
CA PRO A 433 24.27 -23.40 23.36
C PRO A 433 24.46 -22.27 24.36
N GLU A 434 25.28 -21.29 23.98
CA GLU A 434 25.48 -20.04 24.70
C GLU A 434 24.32 -19.06 24.46
N GLY A 435 23.62 -19.21 23.35
CA GLY A 435 22.50 -18.36 22.99
C GLY A 435 21.75 -18.85 21.76
N THR A 436 20.83 -18.02 21.28
CA THR A 436 20.10 -18.22 20.03
C THR A 436 20.04 -16.93 19.24
N LEU A 437 20.18 -17.03 17.93
CA LEU A 437 19.97 -15.96 16.96
C LEU A 437 18.76 -16.30 16.09
N SER A 438 17.78 -15.42 16.02
CA SER A 438 16.58 -15.63 15.19
C SER A 438 16.12 -14.34 14.51
N ILE A 439 15.42 -14.46 13.39
CA ILE A 439 14.66 -13.36 12.79
C ILE A 439 13.19 -13.73 12.92
N GLU A 440 12.44 -12.90 13.63
CA GLU A 440 11.09 -13.21 14.09
C GLU A 440 10.07 -12.22 13.54
N LYS A 441 8.94 -12.76 13.08
CA LYS A 441 7.73 -11.98 12.76
C LYS A 441 6.86 -11.93 14.03
N SER A 442 6.43 -10.73 14.40
CA SER A 442 5.53 -10.54 15.55
C SER A 442 4.13 -11.05 15.18
N LYS A 443 3.69 -12.17 15.75
CA LYS A 443 2.36 -12.77 15.52
C LYS A 443 1.69 -13.11 16.85
N GLY A 444 0.88 -12.20 17.38
CA GLY A 444 0.24 -12.36 18.69
C GLY A 444 1.28 -12.49 19.82
N ASP A 445 1.05 -13.43 20.75
CA ASP A 445 1.91 -13.65 21.94
C ASP A 445 3.16 -14.50 21.67
N MET A 446 3.21 -15.25 20.56
CA MET A 446 4.32 -16.15 20.23
C MET A 446 4.99 -15.72 18.93
N PRO A 447 6.23 -15.21 18.98
CA PRO A 447 6.95 -14.83 17.77
C PRO A 447 7.30 -16.08 16.94
N GLU A 448 7.16 -15.95 15.62
CA GLU A 448 7.46 -17.03 14.66
C GLU A 448 8.71 -16.69 13.86
N SER A 449 9.65 -17.64 13.73
CA SER A 449 10.86 -17.44 12.94
C SER A 449 10.54 -17.44 11.44
N ILE A 450 11.14 -16.51 10.69
CA ILE A 450 11.02 -16.50 9.22
C ILE A 450 11.57 -17.82 8.64
N GLN A 451 10.97 -18.30 7.56
CA GLN A 451 11.45 -19.48 6.85
C GLN A 451 12.42 -19.06 5.75
N THR A 452 13.62 -19.64 5.74
CA THR A 452 14.68 -19.35 4.76
C THR A 452 15.20 -20.63 4.14
N ILE A 453 15.52 -20.58 2.85
CA ILE A 453 16.32 -21.62 2.19
C ILE A 453 17.77 -21.34 2.57
N SER A 454 18.42 -22.31 3.23
CA SER A 454 19.75 -22.11 3.79
C SER A 454 20.77 -23.06 3.18
N ARG A 455 21.91 -22.53 2.77
CA ARG A 455 23.13 -23.29 2.48
C ARG A 455 24.15 -23.04 3.58
N HIS A 456 24.70 -24.12 4.13
CA HIS A 456 25.75 -24.10 5.14
C HIS A 456 27.07 -24.56 4.53
N GLU A 457 28.15 -23.83 4.79
CA GLU A 457 29.49 -24.18 4.36
C GLU A 457 30.50 -23.77 5.45
N LYS A 458 31.52 -24.59 5.67
CA LYS A 458 32.64 -24.20 6.55
C LYS A 458 33.52 -23.19 5.82
N ALA A 459 34.00 -22.16 6.52
CA ALA A 459 34.88 -21.16 5.90
C ALA A 459 36.16 -21.80 5.35
N ALA A 460 36.30 -21.81 4.02
CA ALA A 460 37.53 -22.21 3.34
C ALA A 460 38.64 -21.15 3.45
N ARG A 461 38.27 -19.87 3.60
CA ARG A 461 39.19 -18.72 3.68
C ARG A 461 38.81 -17.81 4.85
N PRO A 462 39.75 -17.12 5.52
CA PRO A 462 39.41 -16.14 6.54
C PRO A 462 38.82 -14.88 5.90
N MET A 463 37.80 -14.29 6.55
CA MET A 463 37.29 -12.96 6.22
C MET A 463 37.87 -11.92 7.16
N LYS A 464 37.82 -10.65 6.77
CA LYS A 464 38.29 -9.53 7.57
C LYS A 464 37.15 -8.56 7.85
N PHE A 465 37.22 -7.87 8.98
CA PHE A 465 36.40 -6.68 9.23
C PHE A 465 37.22 -5.60 9.92
N PRO A 466 36.98 -4.31 9.57
CA PRO A 466 37.62 -3.19 10.22
C PRO A 466 36.95 -2.89 11.57
N ILE A 467 37.76 -2.63 12.60
CA ILE A 467 37.29 -2.06 13.87
C ILE A 467 37.60 -0.56 13.98
N ASN A 468 38.67 -0.10 13.33
CA ASN A 468 39.07 1.30 13.21
C ASN A 468 39.86 1.50 11.89
N ALA A 469 40.34 2.71 11.63
CA ALA A 469 41.05 3.03 10.38
C ALA A 469 42.37 2.26 10.17
N GLY A 470 42.97 1.73 11.24
CA GLY A 470 44.28 1.06 11.19
C GLY A 470 44.26 -0.44 11.46
N THR A 471 43.15 -0.99 11.94
CA THR A 471 43.10 -2.36 12.50
C THR A 471 41.99 -3.17 11.84
N ASN A 472 42.39 -4.28 11.23
CA ASN A 472 41.51 -5.27 10.61
C ASN A 472 41.64 -6.59 11.35
N ILE A 473 40.52 -7.09 11.86
CA ILE A 473 40.47 -8.40 12.51
C ILE A 473 40.16 -9.45 11.44
N SER A 474 40.92 -10.55 11.45
CA SER A 474 40.63 -11.72 10.62
C SER A 474 39.82 -12.75 11.41
N PHE A 475 38.82 -13.37 10.79
CA PHE A 475 37.99 -14.39 11.40
C PHE A 475 37.69 -15.56 10.46
N THR A 476 37.46 -16.74 11.04
CA THR A 476 36.97 -17.94 10.36
C THR A 476 35.84 -18.60 11.16
N GLY A 477 35.18 -19.59 10.56
CA GLY A 477 34.14 -20.41 11.18
C GLY A 477 33.00 -20.76 10.21
N ASP A 478 31.80 -21.00 10.72
CA ASP A 478 30.67 -21.46 9.89
C ASP A 478 30.06 -20.31 9.10
N ARG A 479 29.71 -20.57 7.84
CA ARG A 479 29.05 -19.61 6.94
C ARG A 479 27.70 -20.14 6.52
N TYR A 480 26.68 -19.29 6.67
CA TYR A 480 25.32 -19.58 6.25
C TYR A 480 24.85 -18.52 5.26
N VAL A 481 24.27 -18.97 4.15
CA VAL A 481 23.61 -18.11 3.18
C VAL A 481 22.14 -18.45 3.17
N HIS A 482 21.29 -17.43 3.36
CA HIS A 482 19.85 -17.55 3.52
C HIS A 482 19.15 -16.80 2.39
N ALA A 483 18.37 -17.51 1.56
CA ALA A 483 17.34 -16.86 0.74
C ALA A 483 16.06 -16.76 1.54
N TRP A 484 15.51 -15.56 1.56
CA TRP A 484 14.21 -15.30 2.12
C TRP A 484 13.28 -14.70 1.09
N LEU A 485 12.24 -15.46 0.74
CA LEU A 485 11.17 -15.00 -0.15
C LEU A 485 9.96 -14.60 0.69
N MET A 486 9.54 -13.34 0.55
CA MET A 486 8.33 -12.78 1.15
C MET A 486 7.23 -12.68 0.10
N HIS A 487 5.98 -12.65 0.54
CA HIS A 487 4.83 -12.43 -0.33
C HIS A 487 4.06 -11.19 0.16
N SER A 488 3.74 -10.30 -0.77
CA SER A 488 2.99 -9.08 -0.51
C SER A 488 1.78 -9.01 -1.42
N PHE A 489 0.59 -9.07 -0.83
CA PHE A 489 -0.67 -8.82 -1.53
C PHE A 489 -1.12 -7.37 -1.30
N SER A 490 -1.88 -6.82 -2.25
CA SER A 490 -2.44 -5.48 -2.10
C SER A 490 -3.26 -5.37 -0.80
N GLY A 491 -3.06 -4.27 -0.06
CA GLY A 491 -3.70 -4.03 1.22
C GLY A 491 -3.10 -4.78 2.43
N SER A 492 -2.22 -5.77 2.22
CA SER A 492 -1.54 -6.50 3.30
C SER A 492 -0.21 -5.84 3.70
N SER A 493 0.21 -6.01 4.95
CA SER A 493 1.54 -5.62 5.42
C SER A 493 2.36 -6.88 5.73
N ILE A 494 3.67 -6.81 5.47
CA ILE A 494 4.60 -7.94 5.68
C ILE A 494 4.78 -8.24 7.19
N GLY A 495 4.32 -7.34 8.08
CA GLY A 495 4.34 -7.46 9.53
C GLY A 495 5.62 -6.93 10.18
N ASP A 496 5.59 -6.78 11.51
CA ASP A 496 6.73 -6.27 12.28
C ASP A 496 7.80 -7.36 12.48
N LEU A 497 8.92 -7.16 11.80
CA LEU A 497 10.06 -8.08 11.82
C LEU A 497 11.16 -7.60 12.76
N LYS A 498 11.76 -8.53 13.49
CA LYS A 498 12.82 -8.24 14.46
C LYS A 498 13.93 -9.28 14.36
N LEU A 499 15.18 -8.83 14.33
CA LEU A 499 16.33 -9.69 14.63
C LEU A 499 16.44 -9.81 16.15
N VAL A 500 16.48 -11.04 16.65
CA VAL A 500 16.47 -11.34 18.08
C VAL A 500 17.69 -12.17 18.45
N GLY A 501 18.50 -11.64 19.37
CA GLY A 501 19.62 -12.34 19.98
C GLY A 501 19.32 -12.62 21.45
N ARG A 502 19.37 -13.88 21.87
CA ARG A 502 19.13 -14.28 23.27
C ARG A 502 20.34 -15.00 23.83
N ALA A 503 20.89 -14.50 24.94
CA ALA A 503 21.94 -15.19 25.68
C ALA A 503 21.34 -16.12 26.74
N ARG A 504 22.01 -17.24 27.02
CA ARG A 504 21.72 -18.08 28.19
C ARG A 504 22.36 -17.47 29.46
N GLN A 505 22.13 -18.12 30.58
CA GLN A 505 22.73 -17.73 31.85
C GLN A 505 24.24 -17.97 31.82
N PHE A 506 25.05 -17.00 32.26
CA PHE A 506 26.51 -17.09 32.28
C PHE A 506 27.16 -17.27 30.90
N SER A 507 26.44 -16.89 29.84
CA SER A 507 26.91 -16.92 28.46
C SER A 507 27.04 -15.50 27.93
N SER A 508 27.97 -15.31 27.00
CA SER A 508 28.28 -14.00 26.41
C SER A 508 28.83 -14.17 25.01
N PHE A 509 28.27 -13.45 24.05
CA PHE A 509 28.77 -13.40 22.67
C PHE A 509 28.64 -11.98 22.11
N ILE A 510 29.40 -11.70 21.06
CA ILE A 510 29.35 -10.43 20.34
C ILE A 510 28.49 -10.62 19.09
N LEU A 511 27.46 -9.79 18.95
CA LEU A 511 26.62 -9.74 17.77
C LEU A 511 27.00 -8.51 16.94
N MET A 512 27.47 -8.74 15.71
CA MET A 512 27.78 -7.70 14.74
C MET A 512 26.80 -7.75 13.57
N ILE A 513 26.34 -6.58 13.13
CA ILE A 513 25.37 -6.44 12.04
C ILE A 513 25.95 -5.47 11.03
N GLY A 514 25.92 -5.86 9.76
CA GLY A 514 26.62 -5.13 8.72
C GLY A 514 26.24 -5.57 7.32
N ARG A 515 27.15 -5.28 6.38
CA ARG A 515 27.04 -5.66 4.98
C ARG A 515 28.30 -6.39 4.54
N ILE A 516 28.22 -7.07 3.41
CA ILE A 516 29.39 -7.64 2.75
C ILE A 516 29.97 -6.58 1.82
N GLY A 517 31.18 -6.09 2.12
CA GLY A 517 31.90 -5.09 1.32
C GLY A 517 32.76 -5.70 0.21
N GLY A 518 32.94 -7.02 0.21
CA GLY A 518 33.67 -7.76 -0.80
C GLY A 518 33.81 -9.25 -0.44
N PRO A 519 34.42 -10.07 -1.31
CA PRO A 519 34.47 -11.54 -1.13
C PRO A 519 35.04 -12.01 0.21
N ASN A 520 35.99 -11.23 0.77
CA ASN A 520 36.63 -11.51 2.05
C ASN A 520 36.48 -10.36 3.06
N LEU A 521 35.51 -9.45 2.87
CA LEU A 521 35.34 -8.25 3.69
C LEU A 521 33.91 -8.15 4.24
N PHE A 522 33.79 -8.16 5.56
CA PHE A 522 32.57 -7.84 6.28
C PHE A 522 32.68 -6.43 6.86
N GLU A 523 31.65 -5.61 6.68
CA GLU A 523 31.59 -4.22 7.13
C GLU A 523 30.58 -4.06 8.28
N PRO A 524 31.01 -4.15 9.54
CA PRO A 524 30.13 -4.04 10.70
C PRO A 524 29.63 -2.60 10.89
N LYS A 525 28.33 -2.40 10.67
CA LYS A 525 27.68 -1.10 10.94
C LYS A 525 27.35 -0.94 12.42
N HIS A 526 26.91 -2.02 13.07
CA HIS A 526 26.61 -2.07 14.50
C HIS A 526 27.26 -3.29 15.16
N ALA A 527 27.58 -3.17 16.44
CA ALA A 527 28.06 -4.27 17.27
C ALA A 527 27.52 -4.12 18.69
N ILE A 528 27.23 -5.23 19.35
CA ILE A 528 26.70 -5.25 20.72
C ILE A 528 27.04 -6.55 21.41
N ILE A 529 27.31 -6.47 22.71
CA ILE A 529 27.57 -7.62 23.56
C ILE A 529 26.24 -8.09 24.17
N VAL A 530 25.89 -9.36 23.95
CA VAL A 530 24.69 -10.00 24.50
C VAL A 530 25.13 -11.00 25.56
N GLN A 531 24.71 -10.81 26.82
CA GLN A 531 25.21 -11.62 27.92
C GLN A 531 24.15 -11.91 29.00
N ASN A 532 24.31 -12.98 29.77
CA ASN A 532 23.58 -13.21 31.03
C ASN A 532 22.04 -13.09 30.96
N LYS A 533 21.37 -13.88 30.11
CA LYS A 533 19.91 -13.80 29.87
C LYS A 533 19.44 -12.49 29.24
N ASP A 534 20.33 -11.74 28.61
CA ASP A 534 19.94 -10.64 27.73
C ASP A 534 19.10 -11.17 26.55
N GLU A 535 18.02 -10.45 26.25
CA GLU A 535 17.25 -10.57 25.02
C GLU A 535 17.30 -9.23 24.30
N LEU A 536 17.97 -9.20 23.15
CA LEU A 536 18.09 -8.05 22.29
C LEU A 536 17.13 -8.20 21.11
N MET A 537 16.32 -7.19 20.85
CA MET A 537 15.39 -7.13 19.72
C MET A 537 15.67 -5.88 18.87
N ILE A 538 16.01 -6.10 17.60
CA ILE A 538 16.33 -5.05 16.63
C ILE A 538 15.26 -5.07 15.54
N PRO A 539 14.43 -4.02 15.40
CA PRO A 539 13.45 -3.93 14.31
C PRO A 539 14.15 -3.96 12.95
N LEU A 540 13.60 -4.70 12.00
CA LEU A 540 14.05 -4.75 10.62
C LEU A 540 13.11 -3.94 9.72
N LEU A 541 13.68 -3.07 8.90
CA LEU A 541 12.98 -2.21 7.94
C LEU A 541 13.27 -2.73 6.52
N LEU A 542 12.22 -2.97 5.74
CA LEU A 542 12.34 -3.53 4.40
C LEU A 542 12.16 -2.44 3.34
N GLU A 543 13.08 -2.38 2.38
CA GLU A 543 13.04 -1.45 1.25
C GLU A 543 13.13 -2.22 -0.07
N GLN A 544 12.11 -2.09 -0.91
CA GLN A 544 12.02 -2.83 -2.18
C GLN A 544 12.70 -2.07 -3.32
N ILE A 545 13.43 -2.80 -4.15
CA ILE A 545 14.04 -2.33 -5.40
C ILE A 545 13.15 -2.81 -6.56
N PRO A 546 12.98 -2.03 -7.65
CA PRO A 546 12.20 -2.47 -8.82
C PRO A 546 12.67 -3.81 -9.39
N ALA A 547 11.74 -4.60 -9.94
CA ALA A 547 12.05 -5.90 -10.52
C ALA A 547 13.00 -5.75 -11.73
N PRO A 548 13.77 -6.80 -12.10
CA PRO A 548 14.75 -6.73 -13.19
C PRO A 548 14.15 -6.24 -14.52
N LYS A 549 12.98 -6.79 -14.90
CA LYS A 549 12.28 -6.43 -16.14
C LYS A 549 11.69 -5.02 -16.09
N GLU A 550 11.05 -4.65 -14.97
CA GLU A 550 10.56 -3.29 -14.75
C GLU A 550 11.69 -2.25 -14.90
N PHE A 551 12.89 -2.57 -14.39
CA PHE A 551 14.05 -1.72 -14.55
C PHE A 551 14.56 -1.66 -15.99
N GLN A 552 14.62 -2.81 -16.69
CA GLN A 552 15.04 -2.86 -18.09
C GLN A 552 14.12 -2.02 -18.98
N ASP A 553 12.80 -2.16 -18.80
CA ASP A 553 11.79 -1.41 -19.55
C ASP A 553 11.90 0.10 -19.25
N ALA A 554 12.13 0.47 -17.98
CA ALA A 554 12.27 1.87 -17.58
C ALA A 554 13.50 2.55 -18.21
N ILE A 555 14.61 1.83 -18.41
CA ILE A 555 15.83 2.40 -18.99
C ILE A 555 15.87 2.33 -20.52
N GLU A 556 14.99 1.57 -21.17
CA GLU A 556 14.99 1.37 -22.63
C GLU A 556 14.83 2.70 -23.39
N SER A 557 14.04 3.62 -22.85
CA SER A 557 13.82 4.96 -23.41
C SER A 557 14.96 5.97 -23.17
N LEU A 558 15.96 5.62 -22.36
CA LEU A 558 17.07 6.51 -21.97
C LEU A 558 18.25 6.43 -22.96
N SER A 559 19.09 7.47 -22.99
CA SER A 559 20.30 7.47 -23.82
C SER A 559 21.30 6.39 -23.35
N PRO A 560 22.21 5.89 -24.22
CA PRO A 560 23.18 4.87 -23.81
C PRO A 560 24.07 5.26 -22.62
N GLU A 561 24.38 6.55 -22.45
CA GLU A 561 25.13 7.06 -21.29
C GLU A 561 24.29 7.00 -20.01
N GLN A 562 23.03 7.42 -20.08
CA GLN A 562 22.09 7.34 -18.96
C GLN A 562 21.81 5.88 -18.58
N GLN A 563 21.70 4.97 -19.55
CA GLN A 563 21.55 3.53 -19.29
C GLN A 563 22.77 2.96 -18.57
N ARG A 564 24.00 3.31 -18.98
CA ARG A 564 25.22 2.89 -18.28
C ARG A 564 25.25 3.39 -16.83
N PHE A 565 24.90 4.65 -16.62
CA PHE A 565 24.78 5.24 -15.28
C PHE A 565 23.74 4.51 -14.42
N ALA A 566 22.53 4.29 -14.95
CA ALA A 566 21.46 3.60 -14.25
C ALA A 566 21.85 2.15 -13.89
N LYS A 567 22.46 1.40 -14.82
CA LYS A 567 22.95 0.03 -14.58
C LYS A 567 24.02 -0.02 -13.49
N ALA A 568 24.95 0.94 -13.47
CA ALA A 568 25.96 1.04 -12.42
C ALA A 568 25.32 1.31 -11.04
N PHE A 569 24.36 2.24 -10.98
CA PHE A 569 23.65 2.54 -9.73
C PHE A 569 22.81 1.35 -9.24
N ARG A 570 22.19 0.59 -10.15
CA ARG A 570 21.47 -0.64 -9.82
C ARG A 570 22.41 -1.72 -9.25
N SER A 571 23.61 -1.90 -9.81
CA SER A 571 24.59 -2.85 -9.23
C SER A 571 24.88 -2.51 -7.78
N MET A 572 25.14 -1.22 -7.48
CA MET A 572 25.37 -0.75 -6.12
C MET A 572 24.17 -0.98 -5.21
N GLN A 573 22.93 -0.78 -5.69
CA GLN A 573 21.72 -1.07 -4.93
C GLN A 573 21.58 -2.58 -4.63
N LEU A 574 21.87 -3.44 -5.60
CA LEU A 574 21.82 -4.89 -5.45
C LEU A 574 22.88 -5.41 -4.48
N GLU A 575 24.10 -4.86 -4.49
CA GLU A 575 25.14 -5.16 -3.49
C GLU A 575 24.66 -4.81 -2.07
N GLY A 576 23.87 -3.74 -1.93
CA GLY A 576 23.22 -3.35 -0.67
C GLY A 576 22.21 -4.35 -0.11
N THR A 577 21.75 -5.34 -0.90
CA THR A 577 20.81 -6.38 -0.46
C THR A 577 21.46 -7.48 0.38
N LEU A 578 22.80 -7.56 0.42
CA LEU A 578 23.55 -8.52 1.23
C LEU A 578 23.57 -8.11 2.70
N PHE A 579 22.51 -8.47 3.43
CA PHE A 579 22.43 -8.27 4.86
C PHE A 579 23.26 -9.32 5.59
N ALA A 580 24.21 -8.89 6.44
CA ALA A 580 25.12 -9.81 7.12
C ALA A 580 25.04 -9.66 8.65
N VAL A 581 25.00 -10.80 9.33
CA VAL A 581 25.05 -10.91 10.80
C VAL A 581 26.20 -11.83 11.15
N CYS A 582 27.17 -11.32 11.91
CA CYS A 582 28.32 -12.09 12.38
C CYS A 582 28.25 -12.23 13.90
N VAL A 583 28.37 -13.46 14.38
CA VAL A 583 28.40 -13.79 15.81
C VAL A 583 29.80 -14.27 16.16
N VAL A 584 30.41 -13.63 17.15
CA VAL A 584 31.73 -14.02 17.68
C VAL A 584 31.57 -14.55 19.09
N GLN A 585 32.04 -15.77 19.32
CA GLN A 585 32.01 -16.41 20.62
C GLN A 585 33.19 -15.92 21.47
N ILE A 586 32.93 -15.44 22.70
CA ILE A 586 33.95 -14.73 23.48
C ILE A 586 34.89 -15.71 24.20
N LYS A 587 34.39 -16.80 24.79
CA LYS A 587 35.21 -17.72 25.60
C LYS A 587 36.38 -18.37 24.85
N PRO A 588 36.20 -18.94 23.64
CA PRO A 588 37.32 -19.52 22.89
C PRO A 588 38.42 -18.49 22.62
N GLN A 589 38.01 -17.28 22.25
CA GLN A 589 38.95 -16.21 21.96
C GLN A 589 39.67 -15.73 23.23
N LEU A 590 38.96 -15.69 24.37
CA LEU A 590 39.53 -15.34 25.66
C LEU A 590 40.57 -16.37 26.14
N GLU A 591 40.30 -17.67 25.95
CA GLU A 591 41.24 -18.75 26.24
C GLU A 591 42.52 -18.59 25.42
N LYS A 592 42.37 -18.34 24.11
CA LYS A 592 43.48 -18.12 23.18
C LYS A 592 44.35 -16.91 23.55
N VAL A 593 43.73 -15.78 23.89
CA VAL A 593 44.43 -14.54 24.26
C VAL A 593 45.22 -14.68 25.55
N LEU A 594 44.70 -15.46 26.49
CA LEU A 594 45.32 -15.70 27.80
C LEU A 594 46.35 -16.83 27.79
N ASN A 595 46.65 -17.44 26.64
CA ASN A 595 47.50 -18.62 26.51
C ASN A 595 47.01 -19.82 27.35
N LEU A 596 45.68 -19.97 27.47
CA LEU A 596 45.04 -21.10 28.14
C LEU A 596 44.65 -22.17 27.11
N PRO A 597 44.74 -23.47 27.44
CA PRO A 597 44.19 -24.53 26.61
C PRO A 597 42.68 -24.36 26.38
N ASP A 598 42.18 -24.89 25.28
CA ASP A 598 40.75 -24.89 24.97
C ASP A 598 39.91 -25.49 26.12
N ASP A 599 38.73 -24.91 26.35
CA ASP A 599 37.77 -25.28 27.39
C ASP A 599 38.18 -25.04 28.85
N SER A 600 39.33 -24.42 29.09
CA SER A 600 39.83 -24.09 30.43
C SER A 600 38.88 -23.20 31.24
N LEU A 601 38.16 -22.27 30.58
CA LEU A 601 37.27 -21.31 31.25
C LEU A 601 35.83 -21.79 31.38
N THR A 602 35.50 -22.96 30.83
CA THR A 602 34.12 -23.50 30.78
C THR A 602 33.50 -23.67 32.18
N LYS A 603 34.30 -24.08 33.17
CA LYS A 603 33.85 -24.26 34.57
C LYS A 603 34.07 -23.02 35.45
N GLU A 604 34.78 -22.02 34.95
CA GLU A 604 35.28 -20.86 35.71
C GLU A 604 34.42 -19.61 35.45
N ILE A 605 33.14 -19.69 35.85
CA ILE A 605 32.14 -18.64 35.60
C ILE A 605 32.56 -17.30 36.22
N LYS A 606 33.01 -17.32 37.48
CA LYS A 606 33.41 -16.11 38.21
C LYS A 606 34.60 -15.42 37.56
N LEU A 607 35.62 -16.21 37.18
CA LEU A 607 36.81 -15.69 36.52
C LEU A 607 36.45 -15.07 35.16
N THR A 608 35.60 -15.73 34.37
CA THR A 608 35.16 -15.20 33.06
C THR A 608 34.44 -13.86 33.21
N GLN A 609 33.54 -13.72 34.18
CA GLN A 609 32.86 -12.45 34.45
C GLN A 609 33.82 -11.35 34.90
N GLN A 610 34.78 -11.69 35.76
CA GLN A 610 35.81 -10.76 36.22
C GLN A 610 36.71 -10.30 35.08
N LEU A 611 37.14 -11.21 34.19
CA LEU A 611 37.92 -10.88 33.00
C LEU A 611 37.15 -9.95 32.05
N LEU A 612 35.89 -10.26 31.75
CA LEU A 612 35.05 -9.40 30.92
C LEU A 612 34.88 -8.00 31.53
N GLN A 613 34.73 -7.91 32.85
CA GLN A 613 34.65 -6.63 33.56
C GLN A 613 35.95 -5.83 33.42
N LEU A 614 37.11 -6.47 33.59
CA LEU A 614 38.41 -5.80 33.42
C LEU A 614 38.64 -5.31 31.99
N PHE A 615 38.23 -6.08 30.97
CA PHE A 615 38.37 -5.68 29.58
C PHE A 615 37.38 -4.59 29.15
N ILE A 616 36.12 -4.66 29.59
CA ILE A 616 35.06 -3.76 29.15
C ILE A 616 35.04 -2.46 29.96
N ASP A 617 35.05 -2.56 31.30
CA ASP A 617 34.83 -1.41 32.18
C ASP A 617 36.15 -0.68 32.51
N TYR A 618 37.25 -1.42 32.63
CA TYR A 618 38.55 -0.90 33.02
C TYR A 618 39.58 -0.83 31.87
N GLN A 619 39.25 -1.37 30.69
CA GLN A 619 40.09 -1.35 29.48
C GLN A 619 41.54 -1.85 29.72
N ILE A 620 41.71 -2.87 30.54
CA ILE A 620 43.04 -3.43 30.85
C ILE A 620 43.59 -4.20 29.63
N PRO A 621 44.84 -3.95 29.18
CA PRO A 621 45.47 -4.72 28.11
C PRO A 621 45.54 -6.21 28.44
N SER A 622 45.26 -7.06 27.45
CA SER A 622 45.23 -8.51 27.63
C SER A 622 46.58 -9.13 27.96
N ASP A 623 47.70 -8.49 27.60
CA ASP A 623 49.04 -8.97 27.91
C ASP A 623 49.31 -9.03 29.42
N LEU A 624 48.75 -8.12 30.21
CA LEU A 624 48.92 -8.07 31.67
C LEU A 624 48.19 -9.21 32.40
N LEU A 625 47.21 -9.83 31.73
CA LEU A 625 46.38 -10.90 32.28
C LEU A 625 46.73 -12.27 31.67
N SER A 626 47.52 -12.29 30.60
CA SER A 626 47.92 -13.50 29.90
C SER A 626 48.88 -14.36 30.73
N TYR A 627 48.79 -15.68 30.60
CA TYR A 627 49.71 -16.59 31.26
C TYR A 627 51.12 -16.48 30.66
N ASP A 628 52.10 -16.19 31.52
CA ASP A 628 53.50 -15.91 31.20
C ASP A 628 54.48 -17.00 31.67
N GLY A 629 53.96 -18.13 32.19
CA GLY A 629 54.78 -19.23 32.71
C GLY A 629 55.07 -20.35 31.71
N ASP A 630 55.64 -21.46 32.20
CA ASP A 630 56.02 -22.62 31.39
C ASP A 630 54.82 -23.28 30.68
N GLU A 631 54.95 -23.53 29.37
CA GLU A 631 53.91 -24.13 28.53
C GLU A 631 53.48 -25.53 29.02
N ASN A 632 54.36 -26.26 29.71
CA ASN A 632 54.09 -27.60 30.25
C ASN A 632 53.37 -27.62 31.61
N ASN A 633 53.02 -26.46 32.17
CA ASN A 633 52.27 -26.41 33.43
C ASN A 633 50.87 -27.02 33.28
N SER A 634 50.37 -27.65 34.35
CA SER A 634 49.01 -28.17 34.42
C SER A 634 47.96 -27.09 34.14
N VAL A 635 46.83 -27.48 33.56
CA VAL A 635 45.71 -26.57 33.24
C VAL A 635 45.25 -25.79 34.49
N GLU A 636 45.15 -26.48 35.63
CA GLU A 636 44.79 -25.85 36.91
C GLU A 636 45.84 -24.83 37.38
N GLY A 637 47.13 -25.12 37.18
CA GLY A 637 48.22 -24.21 37.49
C GLY A 637 48.18 -22.92 36.65
N LYS A 638 47.88 -23.05 35.35
CA LYS A 638 47.70 -21.90 34.45
C LYS A 638 46.51 -21.03 34.86
N ILE A 639 45.36 -21.65 35.17
CA ILE A 639 44.16 -20.95 35.63
C ILE A 639 44.41 -20.22 36.96
N ASN A 640 45.08 -20.86 37.91
CA ASN A 640 45.37 -20.24 39.21
C ASN A 640 46.28 -19.02 39.07
N ARG A 641 47.28 -19.06 38.18
CA ARG A 641 48.12 -17.90 37.90
C ARG A 641 47.31 -16.74 37.32
N VAL A 642 46.42 -17.00 36.36
CA VAL A 642 45.52 -15.97 35.81
C VAL A 642 44.57 -15.42 36.90
N LYS A 643 44.05 -16.26 37.80
CA LYS A 643 43.24 -15.82 38.95
C LYS A 643 44.01 -14.89 39.88
N GLU A 644 45.29 -15.15 40.14
CA GLU A 644 46.16 -14.28 40.93
C GLU A 644 46.32 -12.91 40.26
N LEU A 645 46.67 -12.88 38.96
CA LEU A 645 46.82 -11.65 38.19
C LEU A 645 45.53 -10.81 38.19
N VAL A 646 44.38 -11.45 37.96
CA VAL A 646 43.07 -10.79 38.02
C VAL A 646 42.80 -10.22 39.41
N LYS A 647 43.12 -10.97 40.48
CA LYS A 647 42.94 -10.50 41.85
C LYS A 647 43.84 -9.29 42.15
N GLU A 648 45.10 -9.33 41.76
CA GLU A 648 46.04 -8.21 41.94
C GLU A 648 45.52 -6.93 41.26
N MET A 649 44.93 -7.05 40.06
CA MET A 649 44.32 -5.91 39.37
C MET A 649 43.09 -5.36 40.10
N PHE A 650 42.20 -6.22 40.59
CA PHE A 650 41.04 -5.76 41.38
C PHE A 650 41.44 -5.13 42.71
N ASP A 651 42.46 -5.66 43.38
CA ASP A 651 43.00 -5.10 44.63
C ASP A 651 43.58 -3.69 44.36
N MET A 652 44.30 -3.50 43.25
CA MET A 652 44.80 -2.20 42.80
C MET A 652 43.65 -1.21 42.48
N ILE A 653 42.66 -1.65 41.69
CA ILE A 653 41.49 -0.83 41.34
C ILE A 653 40.74 -0.38 42.58
N SER A 654 40.48 -1.30 43.52
CA SER A 654 39.74 -1.00 44.75
C SER A 654 40.48 0.02 45.64
N THR A 655 41.82 -0.04 45.66
CA THR A 655 42.64 0.94 46.36
C THR A 655 42.49 2.32 45.72
N CYS A 656 42.61 2.41 44.39
CA CYS A 656 42.42 3.68 43.66
C CYS A 656 41.00 4.25 43.79
N GLU A 657 39.95 3.42 43.69
CA GLU A 657 38.56 3.86 43.88
C GLU A 657 38.34 4.42 45.30
N SER A 658 38.93 3.80 46.32
CA SER A 658 38.84 4.25 47.72
C SER A 658 39.53 5.60 47.95
N GLU A 659 40.68 5.81 47.30
CA GLU A 659 41.41 7.09 47.33
C GLU A 659 40.64 8.20 46.60
N GLN A 660 40.08 7.92 45.42
CA GLN A 660 39.26 8.87 44.68
C GLN A 660 37.98 9.26 45.44
N LEU A 661 37.32 8.31 46.10
CA LEU A 661 36.17 8.59 46.95
C LEU A 661 36.55 9.45 48.15
N ALA A 662 37.70 9.18 48.79
CA ALA A 662 38.20 9.99 49.90
C ALA A 662 38.53 11.43 49.46
N GLU A 663 39.17 11.60 48.29
CA GLU A 663 39.47 12.91 47.73
C GLU A 663 38.20 13.67 47.35
N THR A 664 37.21 12.98 46.77
CA THR A 664 35.91 13.58 46.41
C THR A 664 35.11 13.98 47.64
N LEU A 665 35.13 13.16 48.70
CA LEU A 665 34.53 13.49 49.99
C LEU A 665 35.24 14.68 50.65
N GLN A 666 36.57 14.72 50.64
CA GLN A 666 37.32 15.88 51.13
C GLN A 666 37.04 17.15 50.33
N LYS A 667 36.95 17.07 49.00
CA LYS A 667 36.54 18.21 48.16
C LYS A 667 35.11 18.64 48.46
N ARG A 668 34.19 17.70 48.71
CA ARG A 668 32.80 17.98 49.07
C ARG A 668 32.69 18.60 50.47
N GLU A 669 33.48 18.12 51.44
CA GLU A 669 33.58 18.69 52.78
C GLU A 669 34.23 20.07 52.76
N MET A 670 35.30 20.29 51.98
CA MET A 670 35.87 21.63 51.76
C MET A 670 34.88 22.57 51.08
N SER A 671 34.09 22.09 50.10
CA SER A 671 33.05 22.90 49.45
C SER A 671 31.89 23.25 50.40
N ARG A 672 31.53 22.32 51.31
CA ARG A 672 30.51 22.52 52.33
C ARG A 672 31.01 23.45 53.44
N ALA A 673 32.25 23.30 53.88
CA ALA A 673 32.91 24.19 54.82
C ALA A 673 33.04 25.62 54.26
N ARG A 674 33.36 25.78 52.97
CA ARG A 674 33.33 27.10 52.30
C ARG A 674 31.92 27.69 52.22
N HIS A 675 30.88 26.86 52.04
CA HIS A 675 29.49 27.31 52.02
C HIS A 675 29.01 27.72 53.43
N ASP A 676 29.41 26.98 54.46
CA ASP A 676 29.12 27.29 55.87
C ASP A 676 29.93 28.53 56.34
N GLU A 677 31.17 28.70 55.89
CA GLU A 677 32.01 29.89 56.12
C GLU A 677 31.41 31.14 55.46
N HIS A 678 30.90 31.02 54.22
CA HIS A 678 30.17 32.10 53.55
C HIS A 678 28.87 32.46 54.27
N HIS A 679 28.15 31.48 54.83
CA HIS A 679 26.95 31.72 55.65
C HIS A 679 27.26 32.40 56.99
N LEU A 680 28.39 32.05 57.63
CA LEU A 680 28.89 32.70 58.85
C LEU A 680 29.41 34.12 58.56
N ASN A 681 30.08 34.33 57.42
CA ASN A 681 30.62 35.63 57.03
C ASN A 681 29.49 36.64 56.74
N ILE A 682 28.38 36.22 56.13
CA ILE A 682 27.17 37.04 55.99
C ILE A 682 26.54 37.38 57.36
N GLN A 683 26.58 36.44 58.32
CA GLN A 683 26.07 36.67 59.68
C GLN A 683 26.97 37.57 60.54
N LEU A 684 28.28 37.60 60.25
CA LEU A 684 29.29 38.46 60.88
C LEU A 684 29.32 39.86 60.25
N GLU A 685 29.21 39.98 58.93
CA GLU A 685 29.08 41.26 58.22
C GLU A 685 27.77 41.99 58.58
N GLY A 686 26.69 41.25 58.88
CA GLY A 686 25.46 41.82 59.44
C GLY A 686 25.57 42.30 60.90
N ARG A 687 26.60 41.90 61.65
CA ARG A 687 26.84 42.33 63.05
C ARG A 687 27.94 43.38 63.21
N MET A 688 28.78 43.58 62.18
CA MET A 688 29.80 44.64 62.16
C MET A 688 29.27 45.98 61.59
N ALA A 689 28.08 45.98 61.00
CA ALA A 689 27.38 47.17 60.52
C ALA A 689 26.26 47.66 61.45
N SER A 690 26.41 47.61 62.79
CA SER A 690 25.57 48.41 63.69
C SER A 690 26.11 48.50 65.13
N VAL A 691 27.27 49.15 65.32
CA VAL A 691 27.63 49.83 66.58
C VAL A 691 28.19 51.21 66.22
N SER A 692 27.54 52.24 66.81
CA SER A 692 27.83 53.68 66.86
C SER A 692 27.49 54.58 65.67
N SER A 693 26.23 55.03 65.62
CA SER A 693 25.92 56.46 65.82
C SER A 693 24.69 56.62 66.72
N SER A 694 24.72 57.70 67.51
CA SER A 694 24.08 57.95 68.81
C SER A 694 22.57 58.33 68.75
N PRO A 695 21.89 58.49 69.91
CA PRO A 695 20.46 58.21 70.09
C PRO A 695 19.55 59.46 70.19
N SER A 696 18.24 59.22 70.09
CA SER A 696 17.10 59.86 70.77
C SER A 696 15.85 59.58 69.93
N SER A 697 14.62 59.44 70.40
CA SER A 697 13.99 59.31 71.71
C SER A 697 12.52 58.87 71.44
N SER A 698 11.86 58.37 72.48
CA SER A 698 10.39 58.32 72.68
C SER A 698 9.54 57.18 72.09
N SER A 699 8.86 56.50 73.04
CA SER A 699 7.50 55.91 72.98
C SER A 699 7.26 54.70 72.08
N SER A 700 6.45 53.69 72.41
CA SER A 700 5.71 53.32 73.61
C SER A 700 5.13 51.91 73.35
N SER A 701 5.18 51.08 74.40
CA SER A 701 4.18 50.07 74.82
C SER A 701 3.45 49.12 73.86
N SER A 702 3.34 47.88 74.36
CA SER A 702 2.29 46.86 74.19
C SER A 702 2.66 45.72 73.23
N SER A 703 2.96 44.50 73.68
CA SER A 703 2.24 43.53 74.53
C SER A 703 1.29 42.62 73.73
N PHE A 704 1.46 41.33 74.01
CA PHE A 704 0.48 40.25 73.96
C PHE A 704 0.21 39.43 72.67
N LYS A 705 0.45 38.12 72.86
CA LYS A 705 -0.38 36.95 72.51
C LYS A 705 -0.59 36.60 71.03
N GLY A 706 -0.23 35.36 70.71
CA GLY A 706 -1.29 34.40 70.42
C GLY A 706 -1.10 33.46 69.22
N LYS A 707 -0.96 32.17 69.56
CA LYS A 707 -1.59 30.99 68.92
C LYS A 707 -1.31 30.66 67.44
N ARG A 708 -0.68 29.50 67.28
CA ARG A 708 -1.05 28.38 66.38
C ARG A 708 -2.33 28.56 65.54
N LYS A 709 -2.24 28.33 64.21
CA LYS A 709 -2.78 27.12 63.52
C LYS A 709 -2.56 27.14 62.00
N LYS A 710 -2.48 25.92 61.46
CA LYS A 710 -2.40 25.48 60.05
C LYS A 710 -3.49 26.08 59.14
N MET A 711 -3.17 26.38 57.87
CA MET A 711 -3.54 25.61 56.66
C MET A 711 -3.26 26.36 55.34
N LYS A 712 -3.17 25.57 54.26
CA LYS A 712 -2.83 25.83 52.84
C LYS A 712 -3.64 26.94 52.12
N LYS A 713 -3.02 27.65 51.15
CA LYS A 713 -3.32 27.61 49.68
C LYS A 713 -2.58 28.69 48.84
N LYS A 714 -1.98 28.23 47.73
CA LYS A 714 -1.91 28.69 46.32
C LYS A 714 -1.57 30.16 45.88
N SER A 715 -0.84 30.15 44.74
CA SER A 715 -0.57 31.16 43.69
C SER A 715 0.51 32.19 44.03
N VAL A 716 1.40 32.54 43.09
CA VAL A 716 1.19 33.63 42.11
C VAL A 716 2.08 33.47 40.85
N MET A 717 1.58 34.05 39.74
CA MET A 717 2.17 34.27 38.41
C MET A 717 2.80 35.68 38.32
N LYS A 718 3.72 35.90 37.35
CA LYS A 718 3.77 37.03 36.36
C LYS A 718 5.10 37.82 36.24
N GLU A 719 5.49 38.02 34.98
CA GLU A 719 6.57 38.83 34.37
C GLU A 719 6.33 40.36 34.40
N MET A 720 7.38 41.20 34.19
CA MET A 720 7.63 42.06 32.99
C MET A 720 8.76 43.12 33.17
N ASP A 721 9.30 43.56 32.02
CA ASP A 721 10.46 44.44 31.69
C ASP A 721 10.55 45.89 32.25
N MET A 722 11.77 46.50 32.18
CA MET A 722 12.05 47.75 31.39
C MET A 722 13.52 48.26 31.41
N ALA A 723 13.84 49.18 30.48
CA ALA A 723 15.15 49.61 29.96
C ALA A 723 15.66 51.02 30.39
N ILE A 724 16.74 51.50 29.70
CA ILE A 724 17.36 52.87 29.51
C ILE A 724 18.84 52.92 30.03
N GLY A 725 19.90 53.42 29.37
CA GLY A 725 20.13 54.08 28.06
C GLY A 725 21.60 54.63 27.93
N GLY A 726 22.02 55.13 26.75
CA GLY A 726 23.21 56.00 26.57
C GLY A 726 23.96 55.95 25.20
N ALA A 727 23.99 57.07 24.46
CA ALA A 727 24.72 57.34 23.18
C ALA A 727 25.92 58.32 23.42
N PRO A 728 26.74 58.88 22.45
CA PRO A 728 26.37 59.42 21.10
C PRO A 728 27.42 59.32 19.93
N GLY A 729 27.02 59.71 18.68
CA GLY A 729 27.90 60.34 17.67
C GLY A 729 27.63 60.14 16.15
N GLY A 730 27.02 61.14 15.46
CA GLY A 730 27.51 61.69 14.16
C GLY A 730 26.93 61.31 12.77
N LEU A 731 25.88 62.04 12.31
CA LEU A 731 25.56 62.67 10.97
C LEU A 731 26.37 62.30 9.69
N ALA A 732 25.89 62.27 8.43
CA ALA A 732 24.66 62.65 7.71
C ALA A 732 24.69 62.15 6.23
N GLY A 733 23.54 62.18 5.52
CA GLY A 733 23.46 62.23 4.04
C GLY A 733 22.51 61.20 3.40
N GLY A 734 21.47 61.65 2.69
CA GLY A 734 20.35 60.81 2.23
C GLY A 734 20.17 60.65 0.71
N GLU A 735 18.99 60.08 0.40
CA GLU A 735 18.26 59.96 -0.88
C GLU A 735 18.60 58.85 -1.88
N GLY A 736 17.52 58.22 -2.40
CA GLY A 736 17.44 57.70 -3.76
C GLY A 736 17.18 56.20 -3.89
N GLY A 737 15.93 55.83 -4.21
CA GLY A 737 15.53 54.46 -4.51
C GLY A 737 15.85 53.99 -5.95
N GLY A 738 15.70 52.69 -6.17
CA GLY A 738 15.62 52.04 -7.48
C GLY A 738 16.62 50.90 -7.68
N GLY A 739 16.12 49.67 -7.90
CA GLY A 739 16.91 48.57 -8.48
C GLY A 739 16.55 47.17 -7.99
N ALA A 740 15.79 46.42 -8.80
CA ALA A 740 15.93 44.95 -8.90
C ALA A 740 17.06 44.63 -9.92
N PRO A 741 17.57 43.39 -10.09
CA PRO A 741 17.20 42.10 -9.50
C PRO A 741 18.36 41.33 -8.82
N GLY A 742 18.02 40.31 -8.02
CA GLY A 742 18.98 39.46 -7.30
C GLY A 742 19.71 38.48 -8.22
N GLY A 743 21.05 38.50 -8.13
CA GLY A 743 21.96 37.47 -8.65
C GLY A 743 22.29 36.43 -7.58
N ALA A 744 22.57 35.21 -8.04
CA ALA A 744 23.08 34.08 -7.25
C ALA A 744 24.58 34.24 -6.91
N PRO A 745 25.01 33.73 -5.74
CA PRO A 745 26.39 33.27 -5.50
C PRO A 745 26.40 31.75 -5.15
N GLU A 746 27.09 30.90 -5.91
CA GLU A 746 28.50 30.47 -5.80
C GLU A 746 28.77 29.33 -4.79
N LEU A 747 29.34 28.23 -5.33
CA LEU A 747 29.88 27.04 -4.65
C LEU A 747 31.42 27.14 -4.60
N PRO A 748 32.10 26.71 -3.52
CA PRO A 748 33.55 26.51 -3.54
C PRO A 748 33.96 25.06 -3.86
N SER A 749 35.08 24.97 -4.60
CA SER A 749 35.99 23.84 -4.84
C SER A 749 36.61 23.31 -3.52
N GLU A 750 37.31 22.16 -3.41
CA GLU A 750 38.42 21.66 -4.22
C GLU A 750 38.85 20.26 -3.68
N ALA A 751 39.35 19.36 -4.55
CA ALA A 751 39.99 18.09 -4.18
C ALA A 751 41.35 17.98 -4.90
N PRO A 752 42.40 17.36 -4.31
CA PRO A 752 43.74 17.37 -4.89
C PRO A 752 43.99 16.23 -5.89
N SER A 753 44.71 16.60 -6.94
CA SER A 753 45.24 15.81 -8.05
C SER A 753 46.51 15.01 -7.74
N VAL A 754 46.67 13.85 -8.37
CA VAL A 754 47.97 13.16 -8.58
C VAL A 754 48.10 12.77 -10.05
N GLU A 755 49.17 13.22 -10.71
CA GLU A 755 49.50 12.95 -12.12
C GLU A 755 50.18 11.59 -12.33
N PRO A 756 50.09 10.98 -13.54
CA PRO A 756 50.77 9.73 -13.88
C PRO A 756 52.12 9.96 -14.58
N SER A 757 53.17 9.24 -14.16
CA SER A 757 54.46 9.21 -14.85
C SER A 757 54.47 8.17 -15.98
N SER A 758 54.86 8.62 -17.18
CA SER A 758 55.15 7.81 -18.36
C SER A 758 56.49 7.07 -18.25
N GLY A 759 56.51 5.81 -18.69
CA GLY A 759 57.72 5.00 -18.85
C GLY A 759 57.56 4.03 -20.03
N GLU A 760 58.47 4.13 -20.98
CA GLU A 760 58.47 3.52 -22.31
C GLU A 760 58.50 1.97 -22.31
N LYS A 761 57.83 1.37 -23.30
CA LYS A 761 57.97 -0.04 -23.67
C LYS A 761 59.29 -0.27 -24.41
N LYS A 762 60.12 -1.17 -23.92
CA LYS A 762 61.11 -1.91 -24.72
C LYS A 762 60.79 -3.40 -24.64
N GLU A 763 60.58 -4.00 -25.80
CA GLU A 763 60.57 -5.45 -26.00
C GLU A 763 62.00 -5.99 -25.80
N ASP A 764 62.12 -7.06 -25.01
CA ASP A 764 63.25 -7.99 -25.13
C ASP A 764 62.74 -9.43 -25.03
N LYS A 765 63.21 -10.25 -25.97
CA LYS A 765 62.92 -11.68 -26.08
C LYS A 765 64.03 -12.45 -25.37
N GLY A 766 63.71 -13.13 -24.27
CA GLY A 766 64.63 -14.03 -23.57
C GLY A 766 63.91 -15.25 -23.01
N LYS A 767 64.45 -16.44 -23.32
CA LYS A 767 63.92 -17.78 -23.08
C LYS A 767 63.86 -18.22 -21.59
N GLY A 768 62.84 -19.02 -21.28
CA GLY A 768 62.98 -20.31 -20.58
C GLY A 768 63.28 -20.29 -19.07
N GLY A 769 62.27 -20.58 -18.27
CA GLY A 769 62.38 -20.97 -16.86
C GLY A 769 61.10 -21.66 -16.43
N GLU A 770 61.24 -22.85 -15.88
CA GLU A 770 60.22 -23.87 -15.64
C GLU A 770 59.09 -23.36 -14.73
N GLY A 771 57.85 -23.57 -15.18
CA GLY A 771 56.65 -23.29 -14.38
C GLY A 771 56.54 -24.28 -13.23
N GLU A 772 56.75 -23.78 -12.02
CA GLU A 772 56.19 -24.37 -10.80
C GLU A 772 54.67 -24.52 -10.99
N GLY A 773 54.18 -25.70 -10.60
CA GLY A 773 52.80 -26.09 -10.80
C GLY A 773 51.82 -25.05 -10.28
N ILE A 774 50.93 -24.61 -11.16
CA ILE A 774 49.68 -23.95 -10.79
C ILE A 774 48.89 -24.98 -10.00
N VAL A 775 49.00 -24.92 -8.67
CA VAL A 775 48.03 -25.55 -7.78
C VAL A 775 46.73 -24.81 -8.04
N ALA A 776 45.75 -25.50 -8.62
CA ALA A 776 44.42 -24.96 -8.79
C ALA A 776 43.89 -24.55 -7.40
N GLU A 777 43.77 -23.25 -7.16
CA GLU A 777 43.10 -22.75 -5.97
C GLU A 777 41.65 -23.23 -6.02
N GLU A 778 41.22 -23.99 -5.00
CA GLU A 778 39.79 -24.28 -4.80
C GLU A 778 39.05 -22.93 -4.69
N GLU A 779 38.23 -22.61 -5.69
CA GLU A 779 37.38 -21.43 -5.72
C GLU A 779 36.25 -21.62 -4.70
N GLY A 780 36.38 -20.98 -3.53
CA GLY A 780 35.32 -20.98 -2.52
C GLY A 780 34.07 -20.21 -3.00
N PHE A 781 32.90 -20.54 -2.45
CA PHE A 781 31.62 -19.93 -2.80
C PHE A 781 31.59 -18.42 -2.51
N ASP A 782 31.52 -17.59 -3.55
CA ASP A 782 31.56 -16.14 -3.46
C ASP A 782 30.15 -15.53 -3.36
N VAL A 783 29.76 -15.18 -2.14
CA VAL A 783 28.44 -14.61 -1.81
C VAL A 783 28.18 -13.27 -2.49
N THR A 784 29.20 -12.53 -2.92
CA THR A 784 29.04 -11.21 -3.54
C THR A 784 28.45 -11.26 -4.95
N LYS A 785 28.56 -12.42 -5.61
CA LYS A 785 28.03 -12.63 -6.97
C LYS A 785 26.55 -12.99 -6.98
N ILE A 786 25.98 -13.41 -5.85
CA ILE A 786 24.61 -13.93 -5.77
C ILE A 786 23.56 -12.90 -6.19
N PRO A 787 23.62 -11.62 -5.77
CA PRO A 787 22.61 -10.63 -6.20
C PRO A 787 22.55 -10.45 -7.72
N GLN A 788 23.71 -10.37 -8.39
CA GLN A 788 23.78 -10.26 -9.85
C GLN A 788 23.33 -11.55 -10.56
N LEU A 789 23.64 -12.71 -9.97
CA LEU A 789 23.17 -13.99 -10.49
C LEU A 789 21.64 -14.12 -10.38
N LEU A 790 21.06 -13.79 -9.24
CA LEU A 790 19.60 -13.74 -9.04
C LEU A 790 18.94 -12.77 -10.01
N GLU A 791 19.49 -11.56 -10.18
CA GLU A 791 19.02 -10.57 -11.13
C GLU A 791 18.92 -11.15 -12.55
N SER A 792 19.99 -11.82 -13.02
CA SER A 792 20.01 -12.44 -14.35
C SER A 792 19.03 -13.61 -14.49
N ARG A 793 18.86 -14.42 -13.44
CA ARG A 793 17.94 -15.57 -13.45
C ARG A 793 16.49 -15.13 -13.37
N PHE A 794 16.15 -14.14 -12.55
CA PHE A 794 14.81 -13.56 -12.53
C PHE A 794 14.47 -12.91 -13.86
N LEU A 795 15.41 -12.19 -14.49
CA LEU A 795 15.17 -11.63 -15.82
C LEU A 795 14.87 -12.70 -16.88
N ALA A 796 15.52 -13.86 -16.79
CA ALA A 796 15.33 -14.95 -17.74
C ALA A 796 14.11 -15.84 -17.45
N LEU A 797 13.76 -16.05 -16.18
CA LEU A 797 12.81 -17.08 -15.74
C LEU A 797 11.51 -16.52 -15.12
N ASP A 798 11.47 -15.24 -14.73
CA ASP A 798 10.29 -14.61 -14.14
C ASP A 798 9.51 -13.81 -15.18
N GLU A 799 8.58 -14.49 -15.86
CA GLU A 799 7.76 -13.89 -16.92
C GLU A 799 6.93 -12.68 -16.44
N ASP A 800 6.47 -12.74 -15.19
CA ASP A 800 5.56 -11.77 -14.57
C ASP A 800 6.28 -10.55 -13.96
N ALA A 801 7.61 -10.60 -13.83
CA ALA A 801 8.39 -9.58 -13.11
C ALA A 801 7.86 -9.28 -11.70
N ALA A 802 7.38 -10.30 -11.00
CA ALA A 802 6.70 -10.15 -9.72
C ALA A 802 7.66 -10.04 -8.53
N VAL A 803 8.92 -10.49 -8.68
CA VAL A 803 9.90 -10.50 -7.60
C VAL A 803 10.74 -9.23 -7.57
N ARG A 804 10.67 -8.53 -6.44
CA ARG A 804 11.44 -7.32 -6.16
C ARG A 804 12.56 -7.62 -5.15
N PRO A 805 13.84 -7.41 -5.50
CA PRO A 805 14.94 -7.49 -4.54
C PRO A 805 14.66 -6.56 -3.35
N THR A 806 14.92 -7.03 -2.13
CA THR A 806 14.58 -6.29 -0.92
C THR A 806 15.81 -6.07 -0.05
N THR A 807 16.11 -4.81 0.23
CA THR A 807 17.15 -4.39 1.15
C THR A 807 16.61 -4.46 2.59
N ILE A 808 17.36 -5.13 3.47
CA ILE A 808 17.07 -5.17 4.91
C ILE A 808 17.90 -4.09 5.60
N ASN A 809 17.21 -3.09 6.13
CA ASN A 809 17.73 -2.07 7.02
C ASN A 809 17.30 -2.37 8.47
N PHE A 810 17.86 -1.65 9.43
CA PHE A 810 17.52 -1.81 10.85
C PHE A 810 16.94 -0.51 11.41
N GLY A 811 16.03 -0.64 12.38
CA GLY A 811 15.38 0.49 13.04
C GLY A 811 16.33 1.24 13.99
N GLU A 812 16.04 2.52 14.21
CA GLU A 812 16.85 3.41 15.07
C GLU A 812 16.66 3.15 16.56
N HIS A 813 15.61 2.43 16.96
CA HIS A 813 15.30 2.13 18.36
C HIS A 813 15.24 0.63 18.58
N TRP A 814 16.23 0.09 19.30
CA TRP A 814 16.23 -1.33 19.68
C TRP A 814 15.66 -1.49 21.07
N THR A 815 15.26 -2.71 21.40
CA THR A 815 14.78 -3.05 22.75
C THR A 815 15.71 -4.10 23.33
N LYS A 816 16.26 -3.84 24.52
CA LYS A 816 17.08 -4.79 25.27
C LYS A 816 16.37 -5.13 26.58
N LYS A 817 16.07 -6.40 26.78
CA LYS A 817 15.65 -6.94 28.07
C LYS A 817 16.87 -7.55 28.76
N PHE A 818 17.12 -7.14 29.99
CA PHE A 818 18.30 -7.57 30.74
C PHE A 818 17.98 -7.74 32.23
N LYS A 819 18.87 -8.42 32.95
CA LYS A 819 18.82 -8.52 34.41
C LYS A 819 20.09 -7.93 35.01
N LYS A 820 19.97 -6.85 35.79
CA LYS A 820 21.10 -6.25 36.51
C LYS A 820 21.79 -7.24 37.45
N THR A 821 21.01 -8.12 38.06
CA THR A 821 21.50 -9.28 38.82
C THR A 821 20.56 -10.46 38.55
N LEU A 822 21.05 -11.70 38.64
CA LEU A 822 20.29 -12.90 38.27
C LEU A 822 18.93 -13.03 38.99
N ILE A 823 18.82 -12.46 40.18
CA ILE A 823 17.66 -12.52 41.08
C ILE A 823 16.66 -11.38 40.80
N GLN A 824 17.10 -10.25 40.22
CA GLN A 824 16.23 -9.11 39.96
C GLN A 824 15.24 -9.36 38.81
N PRO A 825 14.08 -8.68 38.82
CA PRO A 825 13.13 -8.75 37.72
C PRO A 825 13.76 -8.24 36.42
N ILE A 826 13.30 -8.77 35.29
CA ILE A 826 13.75 -8.36 33.97
C ILE A 826 13.44 -6.88 33.77
N GLN A 827 14.46 -6.11 33.41
CA GLN A 827 14.32 -4.70 33.04
C GLN A 827 14.33 -4.60 31.52
N THR A 828 13.50 -3.74 30.96
CA THR A 828 13.47 -3.44 29.53
C THR A 828 13.97 -2.02 29.33
N CYS A 829 14.98 -1.83 28.48
CA CYS A 829 15.46 -0.52 28.06
C CYS A 829 15.40 -0.37 26.54
N GLY A 830 15.12 0.85 26.09
CA GLY A 830 15.31 1.23 24.69
C GLY A 830 16.77 1.58 24.44
N VAL A 831 17.34 1.08 23.35
CA VAL A 831 18.70 1.39 22.89
C VAL A 831 18.57 2.32 21.69
N GLY A 832 18.66 3.64 21.94
CA GLY A 832 18.63 4.66 20.89
C GLY A 832 20.00 4.86 20.22
N PRO A 833 20.10 5.74 19.21
CA PRO A 833 21.29 5.89 18.37
C PRO A 833 22.60 6.18 19.14
N ASP A 834 22.55 7.08 20.14
CA ASP A 834 23.74 7.39 20.96
C ASP A 834 24.21 6.19 21.76
N THR A 835 23.26 5.46 22.37
CA THR A 835 23.56 4.24 23.12
C THR A 835 24.09 3.14 22.21
N GLN A 836 23.58 3.01 20.98
CA GLN A 836 24.09 2.07 19.98
C GLN A 836 25.55 2.34 19.64
N LYS A 837 25.95 3.62 19.51
CA LYS A 837 27.34 4.00 19.28
C LYS A 837 28.22 3.64 20.47
N THR A 838 27.75 3.89 21.70
CA THR A 838 28.46 3.49 22.92
C THR A 838 28.63 1.97 23.00
N GLU A 839 27.58 1.19 22.74
CA GLU A 839 27.64 -0.28 22.77
C GLU A 839 28.53 -0.83 21.65
N LYS A 840 28.52 -0.21 20.47
CA LYS A 840 29.44 -0.55 19.37
C LYS A 840 30.89 -0.36 19.78
N ASN A 841 31.23 0.79 20.36
CA ASN A 841 32.59 1.07 20.81
C ASN A 841 33.04 0.06 21.87
N LYS A 842 32.20 -0.24 22.87
CA LYS A 842 32.51 -1.27 23.87
C LYS A 842 32.77 -2.65 23.26
N ALA A 843 31.96 -3.05 22.28
CA ALA A 843 32.15 -4.31 21.58
C ALA A 843 33.45 -4.33 20.77
N PHE A 844 33.82 -3.21 20.15
CA PHE A 844 35.05 -3.07 19.38
C PHE A 844 36.29 -3.02 20.28
N ASP A 845 36.23 -2.33 21.42
CA ASP A 845 37.30 -2.31 22.42
C ASP A 845 37.55 -3.73 22.97
N LEU A 846 36.47 -4.48 23.24
CA LEU A 846 36.58 -5.87 23.66
C LEU A 846 37.20 -6.74 22.55
N LEU A 847 36.79 -6.57 21.29
CA LEU A 847 37.38 -7.28 20.15
C LEU A 847 38.86 -6.94 19.96
N ASP A 848 39.26 -5.69 20.16
CA ASP A 848 40.65 -5.24 20.08
C ASP A 848 41.51 -5.94 21.16
N ALA A 849 41.02 -5.95 22.41
CA ALA A 849 41.68 -6.65 23.51
C ALA A 849 41.75 -8.17 23.28
N LEU A 850 40.66 -8.77 22.77
CA LEU A 850 40.56 -10.19 22.45
C LEU A 850 41.35 -10.60 21.19
N THR A 851 41.87 -9.66 20.42
CA THR A 851 42.66 -9.98 19.22
C THR A 851 44.08 -9.44 19.29
N LYS A 852 44.48 -8.83 20.41
CA LYS A 852 45.74 -8.09 20.53
C LYS A 852 45.92 -7.15 19.34
N SER A 853 44.91 -6.30 19.13
CA SER A 853 44.78 -5.37 18.02
C SER A 853 44.90 -6.03 16.64
N GLY A 854 44.14 -7.11 16.44
CA GLY A 854 44.05 -7.84 15.17
C GLY A 854 45.19 -8.80 14.84
N SER A 855 46.18 -8.96 15.74
CA SER A 855 47.29 -9.92 15.53
C SER A 855 46.85 -11.38 15.71
N LEU A 856 45.86 -11.64 16.57
CA LEU A 856 45.24 -12.95 16.75
C LEU A 856 43.97 -13.07 15.91
N MET A 857 43.91 -14.12 15.09
CA MET A 857 42.70 -14.49 14.34
C MET A 857 41.61 -15.01 15.27
N VAL A 858 40.36 -14.69 14.94
CA VAL A 858 39.16 -15.23 15.59
C VAL A 858 38.77 -16.54 14.93
N ASP A 859 38.88 -17.67 15.65
CA ASP A 859 38.71 -19.00 15.04
C ASP A 859 37.25 -19.49 15.01
N GLN A 860 36.42 -19.00 15.93
CA GLN A 860 35.04 -19.46 16.14
C GLN A 860 34.04 -18.32 15.99
N ALA A 861 33.79 -17.95 14.74
CA ALA A 861 32.73 -17.00 14.38
C ALA A 861 31.72 -17.63 13.42
N GLU A 862 30.45 -17.27 13.56
CA GLU A 862 29.36 -17.70 12.69
C GLU A 862 28.88 -16.50 11.86
N LEU A 863 28.93 -16.60 10.52
CA LEU A 863 28.49 -15.55 9.61
C LEU A 863 27.20 -15.99 8.89
N HIS A 864 26.13 -15.22 9.07
CA HIS A 864 24.86 -15.38 8.37
C HIS A 864 24.69 -14.25 7.35
N VAL A 865 24.57 -14.59 6.08
CA VAL A 865 24.24 -13.66 4.99
C VAL A 865 22.81 -13.92 4.55
N VAL A 866 21.94 -12.92 4.63
CA VAL A 866 20.52 -13.00 4.27
C VAL A 866 20.28 -12.18 3.00
N ILE A 867 19.68 -12.82 2.02
CA ILE A 867 19.27 -12.24 0.74
C ILE A 867 17.75 -12.32 0.67
N ALA A 868 17.11 -11.16 0.54
CA ALA A 868 15.66 -11.07 0.59
C ALA A 868 15.05 -10.65 -0.75
N GLY A 869 13.92 -11.25 -1.10
CA GLY A 869 13.08 -10.83 -2.22
C GLY A 869 11.61 -10.80 -1.80
N THR A 870 10.84 -9.86 -2.34
CA THR A 870 9.40 -9.79 -2.15
C THR A 870 8.70 -10.14 -3.46
N HIS A 871 7.89 -11.19 -3.47
CA HIS A 871 6.92 -11.47 -4.52
C HIS A 871 5.70 -10.56 -4.32
N CYS A 872 5.48 -9.64 -5.25
CA CYS A 872 4.42 -8.65 -5.17
C CYS A 872 3.25 -9.07 -6.07
N PHE A 873 2.04 -9.06 -5.49
CA PHE A 873 0.78 -9.21 -6.21
C PHE A 873 0.04 -7.88 -6.24
N ASP A 874 -0.48 -7.51 -7.42
CA ASP A 874 -1.21 -6.25 -7.62
C ASP A 874 -2.54 -6.17 -6.86
N GLN A 875 -3.10 -7.33 -6.50
CA GLN A 875 -4.42 -7.47 -5.90
C GLN A 875 -4.33 -8.19 -4.54
N ASP A 876 -5.44 -8.22 -3.81
CA ASP A 876 -5.54 -9.09 -2.64
C ASP A 876 -5.54 -10.57 -3.07
N LEU A 877 -5.41 -11.49 -2.10
CA LEU A 877 -5.34 -12.92 -2.40
C LEU A 877 -6.60 -13.44 -3.12
N MET A 878 -7.78 -13.03 -2.68
CA MET A 878 -9.04 -13.52 -3.24
C MET A 878 -9.25 -12.98 -4.65
N ASP A 879 -8.94 -11.70 -4.85
CA ASP A 879 -9.02 -11.04 -6.13
C ASP A 879 -7.97 -11.59 -7.11
N THR A 880 -6.76 -11.91 -6.66
CA THR A 880 -5.74 -12.58 -7.49
C THR A 880 -6.26 -13.91 -8.05
N VAL A 881 -6.92 -14.72 -7.21
CA VAL A 881 -7.47 -16.02 -7.61
C VAL A 881 -8.73 -15.87 -8.46
N VAL A 882 -9.64 -14.97 -8.09
CA VAL A 882 -10.94 -14.84 -8.75
C VAL A 882 -10.86 -13.94 -9.98
N LYS A 883 -10.42 -12.68 -9.80
CA LYS A 883 -10.38 -11.65 -10.84
C LYS A 883 -9.20 -11.84 -11.78
N GLY A 884 -8.03 -12.14 -11.21
CA GLY A 884 -6.84 -12.47 -11.98
C GLY A 884 -6.94 -13.82 -12.68
N ASN A 885 -7.78 -14.73 -12.15
CA ASN A 885 -7.83 -16.14 -12.55
C ASN A 885 -6.42 -16.77 -12.52
N VAL A 886 -5.63 -16.41 -11.49
CA VAL A 886 -4.24 -16.84 -11.33
C VAL A 886 -4.13 -17.70 -10.07
N ASN A 887 -3.40 -18.82 -10.17
CA ASN A 887 -2.97 -19.56 -8.99
C ASN A 887 -1.70 -18.92 -8.38
N PRO A 888 -1.79 -18.22 -7.23
CA PRO A 888 -0.62 -17.58 -6.63
C PRO A 888 0.41 -18.59 -6.10
N ILE A 889 0.01 -19.84 -5.85
CA ILE A 889 0.91 -20.91 -5.38
C ILE A 889 1.98 -21.16 -6.44
N GLU A 890 1.57 -21.43 -7.67
CA GLU A 890 2.49 -21.75 -8.78
C GLU A 890 3.47 -20.61 -9.07
N LYS A 891 3.01 -19.36 -8.99
CA LYS A 891 3.87 -18.18 -9.16
C LYS A 891 4.94 -18.10 -8.08
N VAL A 892 4.56 -18.33 -6.82
CA VAL A 892 5.50 -18.31 -5.70
C VAL A 892 6.44 -19.51 -5.72
N GLU A 893 5.95 -20.69 -6.11
CA GLU A 893 6.78 -21.89 -6.30
C GLU A 893 7.91 -21.62 -7.29
N ARG A 894 7.60 -21.01 -8.44
CA ARG A 894 8.60 -20.60 -9.44
C ARG A 894 9.65 -19.68 -8.81
N SER A 895 9.22 -18.61 -8.14
CA SER A 895 10.14 -17.66 -7.48
C SER A 895 11.01 -18.36 -6.42
N SER A 896 10.42 -19.24 -5.62
CA SER A 896 11.12 -19.99 -4.58
C SER A 896 12.18 -20.93 -5.17
N LEU A 897 11.87 -21.63 -6.24
CA LEU A 897 12.82 -22.51 -6.94
C LEU A 897 13.96 -21.74 -7.60
N ILE A 898 13.70 -20.54 -8.13
CA ILE A 898 14.76 -19.66 -8.65
C ILE A 898 15.75 -19.30 -7.52
N PHE A 899 15.25 -18.94 -6.34
CA PHE A 899 16.10 -18.72 -5.16
C PHE A 899 16.88 -19.98 -4.76
N ALA A 900 16.19 -21.13 -4.65
CA ALA A 900 16.77 -22.39 -4.21
C ALA A 900 17.90 -22.87 -5.15
N THR A 901 17.64 -22.89 -6.45
CA THR A 901 18.61 -23.30 -7.48
C THR A 901 19.80 -22.34 -7.58
N THR A 902 19.63 -21.08 -7.18
CA THR A 902 20.72 -20.09 -7.20
C THR A 902 21.62 -20.23 -5.98
N ILE A 903 21.07 -20.48 -4.79
CA ILE A 903 21.86 -20.64 -3.57
C ILE A 903 22.57 -21.99 -3.53
N HIS A 904 21.86 -23.07 -3.87
CA HIS A 904 22.41 -24.42 -3.81
C HIS A 904 23.28 -24.77 -5.03
N GLU A 905 23.17 -24.01 -6.13
CA GLU A 905 23.85 -24.31 -7.41
C GLU A 905 23.49 -25.71 -7.97
N ILE A 906 22.30 -26.19 -7.63
CA ILE A 906 21.73 -27.47 -8.05
C ILE A 906 20.51 -27.22 -8.94
N ALA A 907 20.25 -28.13 -9.88
CA ALA A 907 19.09 -28.07 -10.78
C ALA A 907 17.76 -28.26 -10.02
N ALA A 908 16.68 -27.62 -10.48
CA ALA A 908 15.38 -27.65 -9.80
C ALA A 908 14.83 -29.07 -9.59
N LYS A 909 15.05 -29.98 -10.55
CA LYS A 909 14.66 -31.39 -10.49
C LYS A 909 15.25 -32.14 -9.29
N ASP A 910 16.43 -31.76 -8.85
CA ASP A 910 17.15 -32.46 -7.78
C ASP A 910 16.80 -31.91 -6.39
N LEU A 911 16.20 -30.71 -6.34
CA LEU A 911 15.72 -30.06 -5.11
C LEU A 911 14.30 -30.49 -4.71
N VAL A 912 13.48 -30.83 -5.71
CA VAL A 912 12.05 -31.16 -5.57
C VAL A 912 11.84 -32.65 -5.33
N ASN A 913 10.82 -33.01 -4.57
CA ASN A 913 10.41 -34.41 -4.40
C ASN A 913 9.83 -34.97 -5.72
N GLU A 914 10.19 -36.22 -6.05
CA GLU A 914 9.77 -36.87 -7.30
C GLU A 914 8.24 -36.84 -7.52
N SER A 915 7.46 -36.98 -6.44
CA SER A 915 5.98 -36.94 -6.48
C SER A 915 5.39 -35.60 -6.95
N GLN A 916 6.16 -34.51 -6.87
CA GLN A 916 5.70 -33.17 -7.26
C GLN A 916 6.29 -32.71 -8.60
N LEU A 917 7.28 -33.42 -9.13
CA LEU A 917 8.07 -32.98 -10.27
C LEU A 917 7.22 -32.79 -11.53
N GLU A 918 6.34 -33.74 -11.85
CA GLU A 918 5.45 -33.65 -13.02
C GLU A 918 4.52 -32.43 -12.96
N ARG A 919 3.91 -32.18 -11.79
CA ARG A 919 3.06 -31.02 -11.56
C ARG A 919 3.85 -29.73 -11.74
N VAL A 920 5.00 -29.61 -11.07
CA VAL A 920 5.79 -28.38 -11.10
C VAL A 920 6.34 -28.12 -12.51
N ALA A 921 6.83 -29.15 -13.21
CA ALA A 921 7.32 -29.03 -14.59
C ALA A 921 6.22 -28.64 -15.59
N THR A 922 4.95 -28.95 -15.31
CA THR A 922 3.82 -28.57 -16.16
C THR A 922 3.54 -27.07 -16.15
N TYR A 923 3.72 -26.42 -14.99
CA TYR A 923 3.35 -25.01 -14.78
C TYR A 923 4.55 -24.06 -14.63
N ALA A 924 5.77 -24.59 -14.52
CA ALA A 924 6.99 -23.80 -14.53
C ALA A 924 7.53 -23.56 -15.96
N PRO A 925 8.33 -22.50 -16.18
CA PRO A 925 9.04 -22.30 -17.43
C PRO A 925 9.90 -23.52 -17.77
N LYS A 926 9.92 -23.91 -19.04
CA LYS A 926 10.71 -25.07 -19.51
C LYS A 926 12.19 -24.90 -19.21
N GLU A 927 12.66 -23.66 -19.16
CA GLU A 927 14.04 -23.30 -18.85
C GLU A 927 14.44 -23.61 -17.40
N LEU A 928 13.47 -23.71 -16.47
CA LEU A 928 13.72 -24.10 -15.07
C LEU A 928 13.83 -25.64 -14.92
N PHE A 929 13.18 -26.39 -15.80
CA PHE A 929 13.22 -27.85 -15.89
C PHE A 929 13.64 -28.30 -17.31
N PRO A 930 14.91 -28.07 -17.69
CA PRO A 930 15.42 -28.39 -19.02
C PRO A 930 15.52 -29.88 -19.33
#